data_AF-A0A2E8E265-F1
#
_entry.id   AF-A0A2E8E265-F1
#
_cell.length_a   1.000
_cell.length_b   1.000
_cell.length_c   1.000
_cell.angle_alpha   90.00
_cell.angle_beta   90.00
_cell.angle_gamma   90.00
#
_symmetry.space_group_name_H-M   'P 1'
#
loop_
_entity.id
_entity.type
_entity.pdbx_description
1 polymer ?
#
loop_
_entity_poly.entity_id
_entity_poly.type
_entity_poly.pdbx_seq_one_letter_code
_entity_poly.pdbx_strand_id
1 'polypeptide(L)'
;MKIDRVHIDGFGDHGATSLPAFETPVTILYGPNEAGKSTLLAFIRMVLFGFPLRGAADHFPPTAGGSHGGRIDLVTDRHERFTVERHRGKKGGPVTITAADGAPAPGAALSGLVGHAPASTFKSVFAFDLDDLRQLESEEENGINSRIYSAGTGAARLPQALKQLKDRADDIFAPRGSKQPVAKLLAELQEVETKLREAQSQSREYGDAVSRSAELVDEVAALDTQVDEARARVEELRRRQRSWDEWVALLDVEARLDEIPERTGFPDDPIVRLDELESRRRDADELVAAARDKLTRARELADRPVEGEALVGDAAAVETIRRGRGGFDASVRDLPKREAELQALQTDLTNTLNELGPGWDETRLAAFDTSIPRRDEVSQWKTRQDSARDDLREQARGAEQAGQRADEAAQQMEEARARLATHAKDAAGATGQLSPDALQVRRTALRTARSRLAEHDQAAQRHRDLEAQTAGGTEEAPTAAGRSLALPGVLAALGVLLLALGLASDRNAATLVAGAALLVGAVAAYVMTRSSASSPSGQPDGRALDGLVKEARRRADEQRAALVAALEPLALDLEPNQLPGYDQLDAVETSLAQEAERHQNRARLQTALDDSEKEVARLLDRGEAASTRRDAQQAAVEQVDANWSAWLVQQGLSEILTPDTVTGIFSHVETARVVANGVDERRARIAAIQKDIDTYIADVTRVADAHPDAKKTLAVADAPMAVAQAADRLVERFDQTREAVAVRTAAVRAAEECDANLTQATTRRTAEDDRIRELLSHAETDDNEMFRRRARQQIERQGLERTRQQHLSSLRAIWGGERDLDTVRAAFASTTKDRTDDDLRQAESTLEEQTRRTTEQNEERGSLQLRMKQLSSDEDASRQRGRREELVEELRVFVAEWSKLVVARSLLVRARKKYEEERQPDVVRRAQTFFHGLTGGRYPKLHVTVGEQEISVVDETGVRKIPEQLSRGTYEQLYLALRFGLIQSMGEETERLPVIVDEVLVNFDQERAQRAAAAFVELSQTNQVLVLTCHQWMVDLFKEAAPTAALIDLSAVRDTP
;
A
#
# COMPACT_ATOMS: atom_id res chain seq x y z
N MET A 1 -8.45 -59.27 -47.03
CA MET A 1 -8.32 -60.62 -46.44
C MET A 1 -9.70 -61.25 -46.26
N LYS A 2 -9.90 -62.44 -46.80
CA LYS A 2 -11.07 -63.31 -46.64
C LYS A 2 -10.60 -64.68 -46.18
N ILE A 3 -11.34 -65.34 -45.30
CA ILE A 3 -11.14 -66.75 -44.95
C ILE A 3 -11.83 -67.59 -46.02
N ASP A 4 -11.09 -68.44 -46.70
CA ASP A 4 -11.60 -69.33 -47.75
C ASP A 4 -11.98 -70.70 -47.16
N ARG A 5 -11.07 -71.32 -46.40
CA ARG A 5 -11.30 -72.62 -45.75
C ARG A 5 -10.70 -72.69 -44.36
N VAL A 6 -11.31 -73.52 -43.52
CA VAL A 6 -10.85 -73.78 -42.15
C VAL A 6 -10.69 -75.28 -41.95
N HIS A 7 -9.49 -75.69 -41.55
CA HIS A 7 -9.11 -77.07 -41.29
C HIS A 7 -8.62 -77.20 -39.84
N ILE A 8 -9.33 -77.97 -39.03
CA ILE A 8 -9.06 -78.19 -37.61
C ILE A 8 -8.44 -79.58 -37.44
N ASP A 9 -7.18 -79.66 -37.05
CA ASP A 9 -6.54 -80.96 -36.78
C ASP A 9 -6.99 -81.49 -35.41
N GLY A 10 -7.09 -80.61 -34.41
CA GLY A 10 -7.60 -80.91 -33.07
C GLY A 10 -7.77 -79.63 -32.24
N PHE A 11 -9.00 -79.29 -31.85
CA PHE A 11 -9.30 -78.11 -31.03
C PHE A 11 -10.67 -78.23 -30.36
N GLY A 12 -10.72 -78.27 -29.01
CA GLY A 12 -11.93 -78.65 -28.27
C GLY A 12 -12.47 -80.01 -28.73
N ASP A 13 -13.78 -80.12 -28.91
CA ASP A 13 -14.46 -81.35 -29.39
C ASP A 13 -14.35 -81.56 -30.91
N HIS A 14 -13.58 -80.75 -31.64
CA HIS A 14 -13.33 -80.94 -33.07
C HIS A 14 -11.99 -81.67 -33.27
N GLY A 15 -12.04 -82.84 -33.91
CA GLY A 15 -10.86 -83.59 -34.37
C GLY A 15 -10.92 -83.80 -35.87
N ALA A 16 -9.80 -83.56 -36.57
CA ALA A 16 -9.64 -83.74 -38.02
C ALA A 16 -10.79 -83.19 -38.90
N THR A 17 -11.38 -82.06 -38.52
CA THR A 17 -12.57 -81.50 -39.16
C THR A 17 -12.21 -80.45 -40.21
N SER A 18 -12.77 -80.55 -41.42
CA SER A 18 -12.61 -79.54 -42.49
C SER A 18 -13.96 -78.91 -42.82
N LEU A 19 -14.07 -77.59 -42.69
CA LEU A 19 -15.29 -76.87 -43.08
C LEU A 19 -15.38 -76.71 -44.60
N PRO A 20 -16.59 -76.64 -45.18
CA PRO A 20 -16.79 -76.20 -46.56
C PRO A 20 -16.19 -74.82 -46.83
N ALA A 21 -15.90 -74.53 -48.10
CA ALA A 21 -15.37 -73.24 -48.49
C ALA A 21 -16.37 -72.09 -48.24
N PHE A 22 -15.88 -70.95 -47.77
CA PHE A 22 -16.68 -69.75 -47.51
C PHE A 22 -16.79 -68.91 -48.80
N GLU A 23 -17.49 -69.45 -49.80
CA GLU A 23 -17.51 -68.95 -51.18
C GLU A 23 -18.29 -67.64 -51.38
N THR A 24 -18.98 -67.14 -50.35
CA THR A 24 -19.91 -65.99 -50.45
C THR A 24 -19.51 -64.86 -49.49
N PRO A 25 -19.77 -63.58 -49.85
CA PRO A 25 -19.46 -62.43 -48.99
C PRO A 25 -20.10 -62.49 -47.62
N VAL A 26 -21.29 -63.11 -47.50
CA VAL A 26 -21.96 -63.38 -46.23
C VAL A 26 -22.11 -64.89 -46.09
N THR A 27 -21.44 -65.49 -45.12
CA THR A 27 -21.55 -66.92 -44.82
C THR A 27 -22.16 -67.09 -43.43
N ILE A 28 -23.24 -67.86 -43.35
CA ILE A 28 -23.98 -68.15 -42.11
C ILE A 28 -23.57 -69.55 -41.62
N LEU A 29 -22.99 -69.61 -40.43
CA LEU A 29 -22.63 -70.85 -39.75
C LEU A 29 -23.69 -71.14 -38.68
N TYR A 30 -24.57 -72.09 -39.00
CA TYR A 30 -25.71 -72.47 -38.17
C TYR A 30 -25.41 -73.75 -37.38
N GLY A 31 -25.85 -73.80 -36.12
CA GLY A 31 -25.83 -75.05 -35.36
C GLY A 31 -26.38 -74.86 -33.94
N PRO A 32 -26.93 -75.91 -33.29
CA PRO A 32 -27.44 -75.83 -31.93
C PRO A 32 -26.36 -75.38 -30.92
N ASN A 33 -26.77 -75.06 -29.70
CA ASN A 33 -25.80 -74.83 -28.62
C ASN A 33 -24.88 -76.06 -28.48
N GLU A 34 -23.61 -75.83 -28.20
CA GLU A 34 -22.56 -76.87 -28.13
C GLU A 34 -22.12 -77.45 -29.50
N ALA A 35 -22.65 -76.99 -30.63
CA ALA A 35 -22.18 -77.37 -31.98
C ALA A 35 -20.77 -76.85 -32.33
N GLY A 36 -20.13 -76.08 -31.44
CA GLY A 36 -18.75 -75.62 -31.60
C GLY A 36 -18.57 -74.24 -32.24
N LYS A 37 -19.60 -73.39 -32.31
CA LYS A 37 -19.53 -72.01 -32.85
C LYS A 37 -18.46 -71.15 -32.17
N SER A 38 -18.53 -71.00 -30.85
CA SER A 38 -17.56 -70.20 -30.09
C SER A 38 -16.17 -70.88 -30.07
N THR A 39 -16.12 -72.22 -30.14
CA THR A 39 -14.89 -73.00 -30.32
C THR A 39 -14.21 -72.70 -31.66
N LEU A 40 -14.98 -72.58 -32.75
CA LEU A 40 -14.49 -72.20 -34.07
C LEU A 40 -13.97 -70.75 -34.10
N LEU A 41 -14.67 -69.82 -33.46
CA LEU A 41 -14.22 -68.43 -33.32
C LEU A 41 -12.90 -68.34 -32.54
N ALA A 42 -12.79 -69.10 -31.43
CA ALA A 42 -11.57 -69.23 -30.65
C ALA A 42 -10.42 -69.84 -31.48
N PHE A 43 -10.70 -70.87 -32.28
CA PHE A 43 -9.73 -71.48 -33.19
C PHE A 43 -9.18 -70.47 -34.19
N ILE A 44 -10.05 -69.72 -34.89
CA ILE A 44 -9.64 -68.70 -35.87
C ILE A 44 -8.73 -67.65 -35.22
N ARG A 45 -9.12 -67.15 -34.03
CA ARG A 45 -8.32 -66.18 -33.27
C ARG A 45 -6.95 -66.76 -32.88
N MET A 46 -6.88 -68.01 -32.40
CA MET A 46 -5.64 -68.62 -31.93
C MET A 46 -4.69 -68.98 -33.07
N VAL A 47 -5.20 -69.40 -34.23
CA VAL A 47 -4.35 -69.66 -35.42
C VAL A 47 -3.76 -68.35 -35.95
N LEU A 48 -4.54 -67.27 -35.99
CA LEU A 48 -4.06 -65.97 -36.48
C LEU A 48 -3.14 -65.25 -35.47
N PHE A 49 -3.43 -65.27 -34.17
CA PHE A 49 -2.72 -64.44 -33.19
C PHE A 49 -1.89 -65.21 -32.15
N GLY A 50 -2.00 -66.54 -32.12
CA GLY A 50 -1.28 -67.41 -31.19
C GLY A 50 -2.12 -67.89 -30.01
N PHE A 51 -1.65 -68.98 -29.41
CA PHE A 51 -2.25 -69.62 -28.23
C PHE A 51 -1.83 -68.89 -26.94
N PRO A 52 -2.71 -68.76 -25.94
CA PRO A 52 -2.36 -68.14 -24.66
C PRO A 52 -1.30 -68.95 -23.88
N LEU A 53 -0.40 -68.24 -23.19
CA LEU A 53 0.60 -68.83 -22.27
C LEU A 53 -0.07 -69.20 -20.92
N ARG A 54 0.45 -70.23 -20.24
CA ARG A 54 -0.14 -70.89 -19.04
C ARG A 54 -0.94 -69.95 -18.10
N GLY A 55 -2.18 -70.34 -17.77
CA GLY A 55 -3.00 -69.70 -16.72
C GLY A 55 -4.39 -69.23 -17.14
N ALA A 56 -4.70 -69.17 -18.44
CA ALA A 56 -6.04 -68.85 -18.93
C ALA A 56 -6.95 -70.10 -18.97
N ALA A 57 -8.21 -69.96 -18.55
CA ALA A 57 -9.20 -71.05 -18.49
C ALA A 57 -9.59 -71.60 -19.88
N ASP A 58 -9.45 -70.80 -20.94
CA ASP A 58 -9.99 -71.08 -22.28
C ASP A 58 -8.91 -71.51 -23.28
N HIS A 59 -8.23 -72.63 -23.06
CA HIS A 59 -7.22 -73.14 -24.00
C HIS A 59 -7.71 -74.30 -24.90
N PHE A 60 -9.02 -74.63 -24.88
CA PHE A 60 -9.69 -75.60 -25.76
C PHE A 60 -8.86 -76.84 -26.16
N PRO A 61 -8.46 -77.71 -25.21
CA PRO A 61 -7.65 -78.88 -25.54
C PRO A 61 -8.42 -79.84 -26.48
N PRO A 62 -7.75 -80.57 -27.40
CA PRO A 62 -8.40 -81.50 -28.30
C PRO A 62 -8.93 -82.72 -27.53
N THR A 63 -10.23 -82.75 -27.25
CA THR A 63 -10.92 -83.84 -26.54
C THR A 63 -11.29 -84.99 -27.50
N ALA A 64 -11.47 -84.69 -28.79
CA ALA A 64 -11.77 -85.64 -29.86
C ALA A 64 -10.53 -86.24 -30.56
N GLY A 65 -9.32 -85.94 -30.08
CA GLY A 65 -8.05 -86.37 -30.69
C GLY A 65 -7.48 -85.38 -31.72
N GLY A 66 -6.28 -85.66 -32.24
CA GLY A 66 -5.58 -84.82 -33.21
C GLY A 66 -4.55 -83.84 -32.61
N SER A 67 -3.76 -83.19 -33.47
CA SER A 67 -2.76 -82.20 -33.08
C SER A 67 -3.44 -80.89 -32.66
N HIS A 68 -3.07 -80.34 -31.50
CA HIS A 68 -3.70 -79.13 -30.96
C HIS A 68 -3.40 -77.90 -31.85
N GLY A 69 -4.31 -77.59 -32.78
CA GLY A 69 -4.13 -76.58 -33.82
C GLY A 69 -4.77 -76.97 -35.15
N GLY A 70 -4.32 -76.31 -36.21
CA GLY A 70 -4.79 -76.55 -37.57
C GLY A 70 -4.38 -75.41 -38.51
N ARG A 71 -5.06 -75.30 -39.65
CA ARG A 71 -4.75 -74.34 -40.70
C ARG A 71 -5.98 -73.61 -41.25
N ILE A 72 -5.75 -72.40 -41.73
CA ILE A 72 -6.76 -71.52 -42.32
C ILE A 72 -6.24 -71.04 -43.66
N ASP A 73 -7.02 -71.25 -44.72
CA ASP A 73 -6.73 -70.70 -46.03
C ASP A 73 -7.35 -69.31 -46.13
N LEU A 74 -6.54 -68.34 -46.55
CA LEU A 74 -6.85 -66.92 -46.64
C LEU A 74 -6.67 -66.43 -48.08
N VAL A 75 -7.48 -65.45 -48.46
CA VAL A 75 -7.41 -64.75 -49.75
C VAL A 75 -7.26 -63.25 -49.48
N THR A 76 -6.22 -62.59 -50.00
CA THR A 76 -6.05 -61.13 -49.84
C THR A 76 -7.00 -60.35 -50.77
N ASP A 77 -7.13 -59.05 -50.57
CA ASP A 77 -7.90 -58.16 -51.45
C ASP A 77 -7.34 -58.12 -52.87
N ARG A 78 -6.05 -58.47 -53.01
CA ARG A 78 -5.35 -58.66 -54.29
C ARG A 78 -5.54 -60.05 -54.90
N HIS A 79 -6.41 -60.88 -54.30
CA HIS A 79 -6.74 -62.25 -54.73
C HIS A 79 -5.58 -63.25 -54.61
N GLU A 80 -4.60 -62.97 -53.74
CA GLU A 80 -3.50 -63.90 -53.44
C GLU A 80 -3.93 -64.89 -52.35
N ARG A 81 -3.57 -66.17 -52.49
CA ARG A 81 -3.93 -67.22 -51.53
C ARG A 81 -2.78 -67.56 -50.59
N PHE A 82 -3.09 -67.66 -49.30
CA PHE A 82 -2.16 -68.03 -48.25
C PHE A 82 -2.79 -69.05 -47.30
N THR A 83 -2.06 -70.11 -46.96
CA THR A 83 -2.42 -71.04 -45.88
C THR A 83 -1.67 -70.63 -44.63
N VAL A 84 -2.39 -70.33 -43.55
CA VAL A 84 -1.82 -70.04 -42.22
C VAL A 84 -2.05 -71.23 -41.32
N GLU A 85 -0.97 -71.89 -40.92
CA GLU A 85 -0.98 -73.08 -40.07
C GLU A 85 -0.31 -72.78 -38.73
N ARG A 86 -0.94 -73.21 -37.63
CA ARG A 86 -0.39 -73.01 -36.29
C ARG A 86 -0.84 -74.11 -35.32
N HIS A 87 0.11 -74.68 -34.59
CA HIS A 87 -0.12 -75.62 -33.49
C HIS A 87 0.41 -75.08 -32.17
N ARG A 88 -0.18 -75.54 -31.06
CA ARG A 88 0.21 -75.12 -29.71
C ARG A 88 1.68 -75.47 -29.42
N GLY A 89 2.45 -74.47 -28.98
CA GLY A 89 3.88 -74.62 -28.69
C GLY A 89 4.45 -73.46 -27.84
N LYS A 90 5.78 -73.37 -27.75
CA LYS A 90 6.47 -72.27 -27.02
C LYS A 90 6.06 -70.90 -27.60
N LYS A 91 5.96 -69.87 -26.76
CA LYS A 91 5.55 -68.49 -27.14
C LYS A 91 4.22 -68.42 -27.94
N GLY A 92 3.26 -69.31 -27.64
CA GLY A 92 1.94 -69.33 -28.28
C GLY A 92 1.86 -70.11 -29.60
N GLY A 93 2.88 -70.91 -29.94
CA GLY A 93 2.88 -71.77 -31.12
C GLY A 93 3.50 -71.09 -32.35
N PRO A 94 4.55 -71.67 -32.98
CA PRO A 94 5.12 -71.11 -34.20
C PRO A 94 4.08 -71.15 -35.32
N VAL A 95 4.03 -70.08 -36.12
CA VAL A 95 3.14 -69.97 -37.28
C VAL A 95 3.89 -70.28 -38.56
N THR A 96 3.29 -71.09 -39.41
CA THR A 96 3.74 -71.38 -40.76
C THR A 96 2.78 -70.70 -41.72
N ILE A 97 3.29 -69.98 -42.71
CA ILE A 97 2.48 -69.33 -43.74
C ILE A 97 2.97 -69.81 -45.09
N THR A 98 2.07 -70.35 -45.90
CA THR A 98 2.40 -70.93 -47.20
C THR A 98 1.64 -70.19 -48.30
N ALA A 99 2.30 -69.72 -49.35
CA ALA A 99 1.62 -69.07 -50.50
C ALA A 99 1.05 -70.11 -51.49
N ALA A 100 0.22 -69.67 -52.44
CA ALA A 100 -0.53 -70.51 -53.37
C ALA A 100 0.30 -71.55 -54.17
N ASP A 101 1.57 -71.27 -54.45
CA ASP A 101 2.52 -72.12 -55.18
C ASP A 101 3.48 -72.89 -54.25
N GLY A 102 3.22 -72.90 -52.93
CA GLY A 102 3.87 -73.80 -51.96
C GLY A 102 4.92 -73.19 -51.03
N ALA A 103 5.32 -71.92 -51.19
CA ALA A 103 6.49 -71.36 -50.46
C ALA A 103 6.14 -71.02 -49.05
N PRO A 104 7.13 -71.20 -48.16
CA PRO A 104 7.14 -70.47 -46.92
C PRO A 104 7.19 -68.95 -47.19
N ALA A 105 6.16 -68.24 -46.74
CA ALA A 105 6.18 -66.81 -46.56
C ALA A 105 6.77 -66.46 -45.18
N PRO A 106 7.52 -65.36 -45.03
CA PRO A 106 8.10 -64.97 -43.73
C PRO A 106 7.01 -64.77 -42.67
N GLY A 107 7.24 -65.17 -41.42
CA GLY A 107 6.25 -64.98 -40.33
C GLY A 107 5.80 -63.53 -40.13
N ALA A 108 6.61 -62.54 -40.55
CA ALA A 108 6.23 -61.13 -40.59
C ALA A 108 5.09 -60.80 -41.58
N ALA A 109 4.83 -61.67 -42.56
CA ALA A 109 3.73 -61.53 -43.52
C ALA A 109 2.35 -61.65 -42.86
N LEU A 110 2.23 -62.38 -41.75
CA LEU A 110 0.97 -62.49 -41.00
C LEU A 110 0.48 -61.13 -40.52
N SER A 111 1.41 -60.27 -40.06
CA SER A 111 1.07 -58.91 -39.63
C SER A 111 0.44 -58.11 -40.76
N GLY A 112 0.93 -58.24 -41.99
CA GLY A 112 0.31 -57.61 -43.17
C GLY A 112 -1.03 -58.24 -43.55
N LEU A 113 -1.15 -59.57 -43.49
CA LEU A 113 -2.40 -60.30 -43.79
C LEU A 113 -3.54 -59.92 -42.83
N VAL A 114 -3.22 -59.68 -41.56
CA VAL A 114 -4.17 -59.18 -40.54
C VAL A 114 -4.21 -57.64 -40.46
N GLY A 115 -3.77 -56.93 -41.50
CA GLY A 115 -3.91 -55.47 -41.61
C GLY A 115 -3.16 -54.68 -40.52
N HIS A 116 -2.10 -55.26 -39.97
CA HIS A 116 -1.35 -54.80 -38.79
C HIS A 116 -2.21 -54.61 -37.54
N ALA A 117 -3.43 -55.15 -37.51
CA ALA A 117 -4.30 -55.07 -36.37
C ALA A 117 -3.76 -55.98 -35.24
N PRO A 118 -3.55 -55.46 -34.01
CA PRO A 118 -3.21 -56.31 -32.89
C PRO A 118 -4.40 -57.21 -32.52
N ALA A 119 -4.12 -58.34 -31.85
CA ALA A 119 -5.13 -59.33 -31.47
C ALA A 119 -6.34 -58.72 -30.73
N SER A 120 -6.09 -57.72 -29.87
CA SER A 120 -7.12 -56.97 -29.16
C SER A 120 -8.04 -56.18 -30.10
N THR A 121 -7.51 -55.61 -31.19
CA THR A 121 -8.29 -54.89 -32.19
C THR A 121 -9.10 -55.85 -33.06
N PHE A 122 -8.51 -56.96 -33.47
CA PHE A 122 -9.26 -58.00 -34.19
C PHE A 122 -10.42 -58.53 -33.35
N LYS A 123 -10.20 -58.82 -32.06
CA LYS A 123 -11.26 -59.23 -31.12
C LYS A 123 -12.33 -58.14 -30.91
N SER A 124 -11.94 -56.90 -30.63
CA SER A 124 -12.92 -55.88 -30.23
C SER A 124 -13.69 -55.22 -31.39
N VAL A 125 -13.15 -55.28 -32.62
CA VAL A 125 -13.68 -54.57 -33.80
C VAL A 125 -14.16 -55.53 -34.89
N PHE A 126 -13.38 -56.56 -35.23
CA PHE A 126 -13.67 -57.42 -36.39
C PHE A 126 -14.36 -58.73 -36.01
N ALA A 127 -14.07 -59.30 -34.84
CA ALA A 127 -14.57 -60.59 -34.43
C ALA A 127 -15.23 -60.48 -33.04
N PHE A 128 -16.51 -60.11 -32.95
CA PHE A 128 -17.17 -59.74 -31.68
C PHE A 128 -18.50 -60.46 -31.45
N ASP A 129 -18.85 -60.67 -30.17
CA ASP A 129 -20.12 -61.27 -29.73
C ASP A 129 -21.09 -60.25 -29.09
N LEU A 130 -22.20 -60.74 -28.53
CA LEU A 130 -23.21 -59.92 -27.86
C LEU A 130 -22.71 -59.24 -26.58
N ASP A 131 -21.79 -59.85 -25.83
CA ASP A 131 -21.25 -59.27 -24.59
C ASP A 131 -20.15 -58.25 -24.90
N ASP A 132 -19.38 -58.46 -25.97
CA ASP A 132 -18.42 -57.50 -26.53
C ASP A 132 -19.13 -56.22 -27.00
N LEU A 133 -20.41 -56.27 -27.44
CA LEU A 133 -21.24 -55.09 -27.72
C LEU A 133 -21.59 -54.28 -26.45
N ARG A 134 -21.63 -54.94 -25.28
CA ARG A 134 -22.13 -54.36 -24.02
C ARG A 134 -21.05 -53.79 -23.11
N GLN A 135 -19.82 -54.33 -23.14
CA GLN A 135 -18.73 -53.95 -22.22
C GLN A 135 -17.90 -52.73 -22.67
N LEU A 136 -18.39 -51.91 -23.61
CA LEU A 136 -17.61 -50.83 -24.25
C LEU A 136 -17.42 -49.55 -23.41
N GLU A 137 -17.92 -49.52 -22.17
CA GLU A 137 -17.87 -48.37 -21.25
C GLU A 137 -16.76 -48.42 -20.18
N SER A 138 -15.97 -49.51 -20.05
CA SER A 138 -14.98 -49.58 -18.95
C SER A 138 -13.68 -48.79 -19.23
N GLU A 139 -13.29 -48.01 -18.22
CA GLU A 139 -12.26 -46.94 -18.12
C GLU A 139 -10.80 -47.28 -18.51
N GLU A 140 -10.53 -48.00 -19.60
CA GLU A 140 -9.17 -48.15 -20.13
C GLU A 140 -8.90 -47.17 -21.28
N GLU A 141 -7.69 -46.60 -21.30
CA GLU A 141 -7.11 -45.74 -22.37
C GLU A 141 -7.25 -46.32 -23.80
N ASN A 142 -7.67 -47.59 -23.93
CA ASN A 142 -7.76 -48.37 -25.16
C ASN A 142 -9.18 -48.60 -25.70
N GLY A 143 -10.23 -47.97 -25.15
CA GLY A 143 -11.61 -48.11 -25.62
C GLY A 143 -11.86 -47.61 -27.06
N ILE A 144 -12.96 -48.06 -27.69
CA ILE A 144 -13.35 -47.60 -29.05
C ILE A 144 -13.50 -46.07 -29.11
N ASN A 145 -14.01 -45.44 -28.04
CA ASN A 145 -14.11 -43.99 -27.97
C ASN A 145 -12.73 -43.33 -28.14
N SER A 146 -11.73 -43.69 -27.33
CA SER A 146 -10.37 -43.11 -27.44
C SER A 146 -9.74 -43.32 -28.83
N ARG A 147 -10.00 -44.46 -29.48
CA ARG A 147 -9.53 -44.77 -30.84
C ARG A 147 -10.21 -43.95 -31.94
N ILE A 148 -11.51 -43.67 -31.81
CA ILE A 148 -12.23 -42.76 -32.72
C ILE A 148 -11.66 -41.34 -32.59
N TYR A 149 -11.29 -40.90 -31.38
CA TYR A 149 -10.71 -39.56 -31.15
C TYR A 149 -9.26 -39.43 -31.61
N SER A 150 -8.43 -40.46 -31.39
CA SER A 150 -7.01 -40.46 -31.74
C SER A 150 -6.77 -40.60 -33.25
N ALA A 151 -7.62 -41.35 -33.94
CA ALA A 151 -7.55 -41.52 -35.40
C ALA A 151 -8.01 -40.27 -36.18
N GLY A 152 -8.75 -39.33 -35.55
CA GLY A 152 -9.46 -38.27 -36.26
C GLY A 152 -8.97 -36.83 -36.08
N THR A 153 -8.32 -36.46 -34.97
CA THR A 153 -8.25 -35.02 -34.60
C THR A 153 -6.89 -34.43 -34.23
N GLY A 154 -5.87 -35.20 -33.84
CA GLY A 154 -4.55 -34.64 -33.46
C GLY A 154 -4.55 -33.62 -32.31
N ALA A 155 -5.68 -33.40 -31.61
CA ALA A 155 -5.92 -32.25 -30.73
C ALA A 155 -6.02 -32.61 -29.24
N ALA A 156 -5.30 -33.63 -28.78
CA ALA A 156 -5.41 -34.17 -27.41
C ALA A 156 -5.09 -33.16 -26.27
N ARG A 157 -4.43 -32.03 -26.54
CA ARG A 157 -3.96 -31.08 -25.52
C ARG A 157 -4.86 -29.84 -25.29
N LEU A 158 -5.90 -29.65 -26.09
CA LEU A 158 -6.72 -28.42 -26.06
C LEU A 158 -7.53 -28.24 -24.75
N PRO A 159 -8.15 -29.27 -24.15
CA PRO A 159 -8.90 -29.12 -22.89
C PRO A 159 -8.01 -28.66 -21.73
N GLN A 160 -6.78 -29.18 -21.67
CA GLN A 160 -5.81 -28.81 -20.63
C GLN A 160 -5.39 -27.34 -20.73
N ALA A 161 -5.17 -26.83 -21.95
CA ALA A 161 -4.84 -25.42 -22.19
C ALA A 161 -5.99 -24.48 -21.79
N LEU A 162 -7.24 -24.84 -22.12
CA LEU A 162 -8.42 -24.06 -21.73
C LEU A 162 -8.60 -24.00 -20.21
N LYS A 163 -8.33 -25.11 -19.51
CA LYS A 163 -8.36 -25.17 -18.04
C LYS A 163 -7.27 -24.28 -17.43
N GLN A 164 -6.03 -24.38 -17.89
CA GLN A 164 -4.92 -23.56 -17.40
C GLN A 164 -5.15 -22.05 -17.56
N LEU A 165 -5.70 -21.62 -18.71
CA LEU A 165 -6.03 -20.21 -18.93
C LEU A 165 -7.15 -19.71 -18.02
N LYS A 166 -8.12 -20.58 -17.69
CA LYS A 166 -9.18 -20.26 -16.72
C LYS A 166 -8.60 -20.12 -15.32
N ASP A 167 -7.86 -21.11 -14.84
CA ASP A 167 -7.35 -21.14 -13.48
C ASP A 167 -6.45 -19.90 -13.22
N ARG A 168 -5.55 -19.59 -14.16
CA ARG A 168 -4.71 -18.38 -14.08
C ARG A 168 -5.52 -17.07 -14.10
N ALA A 169 -6.63 -17.01 -14.82
CA ALA A 169 -7.48 -15.83 -14.81
C ALA A 169 -8.23 -15.70 -13.47
N ASP A 170 -8.74 -16.81 -12.94
CA ASP A 170 -9.46 -16.84 -11.67
C ASP A 170 -8.54 -16.56 -10.46
N ASP A 171 -7.23 -16.84 -10.56
CA ASP A 171 -6.20 -16.45 -9.59
C ASP A 171 -5.99 -14.92 -9.51
N ILE A 172 -6.14 -14.22 -10.64
CA ILE A 172 -5.99 -12.75 -10.72
C ILE A 172 -7.29 -12.03 -10.34
N PHE A 173 -8.42 -12.51 -10.86
CA PHE A 173 -9.75 -11.97 -10.56
C PHE A 173 -10.86 -12.99 -10.81
N ALA A 174 -11.65 -13.24 -9.76
CA ALA A 174 -12.88 -14.03 -9.84
C ALA A 174 -14.08 -13.15 -9.46
N PRO A 175 -15.21 -13.20 -10.18
CA PRO A 175 -16.37 -12.30 -9.96
C PRO A 175 -16.99 -12.34 -8.56
N ARG A 176 -16.76 -13.41 -7.79
CA ARG A 176 -17.23 -13.58 -6.40
C ARG A 176 -16.11 -13.86 -5.40
N GLY A 177 -14.85 -13.67 -5.82
CA GLY A 177 -13.69 -13.93 -4.98
C GLY A 177 -13.21 -12.67 -4.29
N SER A 178 -12.87 -12.78 -3.00
CA SER A 178 -12.32 -11.68 -2.19
C SER A 178 -10.81 -11.80 -1.93
N LYS A 179 -10.20 -12.93 -2.29
CA LYS A 179 -8.80 -13.23 -1.96
C LYS A 179 -7.82 -12.80 -3.06
N GLN A 180 -8.33 -12.62 -4.27
CA GLN A 180 -7.56 -12.30 -5.46
C GLN A 180 -6.96 -10.88 -5.39
N PRO A 181 -5.81 -10.64 -6.03
CA PRO A 181 -5.14 -9.33 -6.01
C PRO A 181 -6.06 -8.18 -6.45
N VAL A 182 -6.78 -8.33 -7.56
CA VAL A 182 -7.70 -7.30 -8.07
C VAL A 182 -8.83 -6.98 -7.07
N ALA A 183 -9.38 -7.99 -6.39
CA ALA A 183 -10.45 -7.78 -5.42
C ALA A 183 -9.98 -7.01 -4.18
N LYS A 184 -8.75 -7.28 -3.71
CA LYS A 184 -8.11 -6.54 -2.61
C LYS A 184 -7.82 -5.10 -2.99
N LEU A 185 -7.21 -4.89 -4.16
CA LEU A 185 -6.90 -3.55 -4.67
C LEU A 185 -8.16 -2.69 -4.86
N LEU A 186 -9.25 -3.27 -5.35
CA LEU A 186 -10.54 -2.56 -5.47
C LEU A 186 -11.12 -2.17 -4.10
N ALA A 187 -11.01 -3.05 -3.09
CA ALA A 187 -11.46 -2.74 -1.74
C ALA A 187 -10.64 -1.61 -1.10
N GLU A 188 -9.32 -1.66 -1.21
CA GLU A 188 -8.42 -0.59 -0.74
C GLU A 188 -8.68 0.73 -1.50
N LEU A 189 -8.87 0.67 -2.82
CA LEU A 189 -9.17 1.85 -3.63
C LEU A 189 -10.47 2.51 -3.18
N GLN A 190 -11.51 1.72 -2.89
CA GLN A 190 -12.80 2.23 -2.40
C GLN A 190 -12.66 2.89 -1.01
N GLU A 191 -11.82 2.36 -0.13
CA GLU A 191 -11.51 2.95 1.18
C GLU A 191 -10.80 4.30 1.01
N VAL A 192 -9.76 4.36 0.16
CA VAL A 192 -9.02 5.59 -0.14
C VAL A 192 -9.91 6.64 -0.79
N GLU A 193 -10.79 6.26 -1.72
CA GLU A 193 -11.76 7.17 -2.33
C GLU A 193 -12.75 7.74 -1.30
N THR A 194 -13.15 6.95 -0.31
CA THR A 194 -14.03 7.41 0.77
C THR A 194 -13.34 8.45 1.63
N LYS A 195 -12.11 8.16 2.07
CA LYS A 195 -11.27 9.12 2.82
C LYS A 195 -10.99 10.41 2.03
N LEU A 196 -10.82 10.30 0.72
CA LEU A 196 -10.62 11.46 -0.15
C LEU A 196 -11.86 12.36 -0.24
N ARG A 197 -13.07 11.77 -0.26
CA ARG A 197 -14.33 12.54 -0.23
C ARG A 197 -14.53 13.25 1.11
N GLU A 198 -14.20 12.59 2.22
CA GLU A 198 -14.23 13.19 3.57
C GLU A 198 -13.25 14.36 3.68
N ALA A 199 -12.03 14.20 3.17
CA ALA A 199 -11.05 15.29 3.11
C ALA A 199 -11.52 16.46 2.21
N GLN A 200 -12.22 16.17 1.11
CA GLN A 200 -12.82 17.20 0.24
C GLN A 200 -13.97 17.95 0.91
N SER A 201 -14.82 17.29 1.71
CA SER A 201 -15.87 18.00 2.47
C SER A 201 -15.27 18.88 3.56
N GLN A 202 -14.24 18.40 4.24
CA GLN A 202 -13.49 19.18 5.24
C GLN A 202 -12.82 20.42 4.62
N SER A 203 -12.34 20.34 3.37
CA SER A 203 -11.78 21.48 2.63
C SER A 203 -12.82 22.55 2.27
N ARG A 204 -14.08 22.16 1.97
CA ARG A 204 -15.18 23.14 1.80
C ARG A 204 -15.58 23.79 3.12
N GLU A 205 -15.73 22.99 4.18
CA GLU A 205 -16.02 23.49 5.53
C GLU A 205 -14.93 24.47 6.01
N TYR A 206 -13.66 24.19 5.67
CA TYR A 206 -12.54 25.11 5.91
C TYR A 206 -12.70 26.42 5.13
N GLY A 207 -13.05 26.37 3.84
CA GLY A 207 -13.27 27.57 3.02
C GLY A 207 -14.43 28.45 3.52
N ASP A 208 -15.53 27.83 3.95
CA ASP A 208 -16.67 28.53 4.55
C ASP A 208 -16.29 29.15 5.91
N ALA A 209 -15.54 28.43 6.74
CA ALA A 209 -15.04 28.92 8.03
C ALA A 209 -14.05 30.09 7.88
N VAL A 210 -13.16 30.05 6.87
CA VAL A 210 -12.27 31.18 6.53
C VAL A 210 -13.09 32.41 6.15
N SER A 211 -14.10 32.23 5.29
CA SER A 211 -14.94 33.33 4.82
C SER A 211 -15.73 33.96 5.98
N ARG A 212 -16.36 33.15 6.82
CA ARG A 212 -17.09 33.63 8.01
C ARG A 212 -16.16 34.28 9.04
N SER A 213 -14.95 33.73 9.22
CA SER A 213 -13.94 34.32 10.11
C SER A 213 -13.51 35.71 9.62
N ALA A 214 -13.38 35.92 8.31
CA ALA A 214 -13.09 37.22 7.72
C ALA A 214 -14.26 38.20 7.92
N GLU A 215 -15.51 37.78 7.69
CA GLU A 215 -16.69 38.62 7.95
C GLU A 215 -16.75 39.06 9.42
N LEU A 216 -16.51 38.15 10.37
CA LEU A 216 -16.50 38.46 11.79
C LEU A 216 -15.38 39.43 12.19
N VAL A 217 -14.26 39.50 11.44
CA VAL A 217 -13.23 40.51 11.68
C VAL A 217 -13.77 41.90 11.36
N ASP A 218 -14.45 42.05 10.23
CA ASP A 218 -15.04 43.31 9.81
C ASP A 218 -16.21 43.72 10.74
N GLU A 219 -17.05 42.77 11.14
CA GLU A 219 -18.15 43.01 12.09
C GLU A 219 -17.63 43.44 13.48
N VAL A 220 -16.60 42.78 14.01
CA VAL A 220 -15.98 43.14 15.30
C VAL A 220 -15.33 44.53 15.24
N ALA A 221 -14.63 44.86 14.14
CA ALA A 221 -14.04 46.19 13.99
C ALA A 221 -15.10 47.31 13.96
N ALA A 222 -16.25 47.05 13.33
CA ALA A 222 -17.39 47.98 13.34
C ALA A 222 -18.01 48.11 14.75
N LEU A 223 -18.13 47.01 15.48
CA LEU A 223 -18.64 47.03 16.86
C LEU A 223 -17.68 47.71 17.84
N ASP A 224 -16.38 47.50 17.72
CA ASP A 224 -15.36 48.18 18.54
C ASP A 224 -15.47 49.71 18.37
N THR A 225 -15.68 50.18 17.13
CA THR A 225 -15.93 51.60 16.86
C THR A 225 -17.19 52.10 17.57
N GLN A 226 -18.28 51.32 17.54
CA GLN A 226 -19.53 51.67 18.25
C GLN A 226 -19.36 51.64 19.78
N VAL A 227 -18.55 50.73 20.32
CA VAL A 227 -18.20 50.67 21.75
C VAL A 227 -17.43 51.91 22.17
N ASP A 228 -16.46 52.35 21.37
CA ASP A 228 -15.68 53.56 21.65
C ASP A 228 -16.54 54.82 21.59
N GLU A 229 -17.43 54.94 20.60
CA GLU A 229 -18.41 56.03 20.52
C GLU A 229 -19.36 56.04 21.72
N ALA A 230 -19.90 54.88 22.10
CA ALA A 230 -20.77 54.74 23.27
C ALA A 230 -20.03 55.07 24.57
N ARG A 231 -18.77 54.64 24.74
CA ARG A 231 -17.92 55.01 25.89
C ARG A 231 -17.69 56.50 25.97
N ALA A 232 -17.33 57.14 24.85
CA ALA A 232 -17.10 58.57 24.81
C ALA A 232 -18.36 59.34 25.22
N ARG A 233 -19.54 58.87 24.79
CA ARG A 233 -20.84 59.43 25.16
C ARG A 233 -21.16 59.25 26.64
N VAL A 234 -20.92 58.07 27.22
CA VAL A 234 -21.08 57.80 28.65
C VAL A 234 -20.18 58.73 29.48
N GLU A 235 -18.90 58.87 29.13
CA GLU A 235 -17.98 59.75 29.85
C GLU A 235 -18.37 61.23 29.75
N GLU A 236 -18.89 61.66 28.60
CA GLU A 236 -19.46 62.99 28.44
C GLU A 236 -20.66 63.23 29.36
N LEU A 237 -21.62 62.31 29.38
CA LEU A 237 -22.83 62.41 30.19
C LEU A 237 -22.52 62.31 31.70
N ARG A 238 -21.57 61.46 32.11
CA ARG A 238 -21.07 61.40 33.50
C ARG A 238 -20.39 62.69 33.96
N ARG A 239 -19.68 63.39 33.07
CA ARG A 239 -19.13 64.73 33.38
C ARG A 239 -20.24 65.75 33.59
N ARG A 240 -21.28 65.73 32.76
CA ARG A 240 -22.47 66.60 32.91
C ARG A 240 -23.21 66.32 34.21
N GLN A 241 -23.52 65.06 34.50
CA GLN A 241 -24.20 64.64 35.73
C GLN A 241 -23.43 65.11 36.99
N ARG A 242 -22.12 64.85 37.07
CA ARG A 242 -21.27 65.28 38.20
C ARG A 242 -21.18 66.79 38.39
N SER A 243 -21.41 67.56 37.34
CA SER A 243 -21.32 69.03 37.34
C SER A 243 -22.69 69.70 37.53
N TRP A 244 -23.79 68.94 37.60
CA TRP A 244 -25.14 69.49 37.58
C TRP A 244 -25.43 70.38 38.79
N ASP A 245 -25.11 69.89 40.00
CA ASP A 245 -25.42 70.61 41.23
C ASP A 245 -24.56 71.89 41.35
N GLU A 246 -23.31 71.84 40.86
CA GLU A 246 -22.42 73.00 40.79
C GLU A 246 -22.91 74.06 39.78
N TRP A 247 -23.50 73.62 38.67
CA TRP A 247 -24.12 74.49 37.66
C TRP A 247 -25.39 75.17 38.18
N VAL A 248 -26.25 74.45 38.89
CA VAL A 248 -27.46 75.03 39.52
C VAL A 248 -27.07 76.06 40.58
N ALA A 249 -26.09 75.73 41.43
CA ALA A 249 -25.58 76.66 42.44
C ALA A 249 -25.01 77.96 41.81
N LEU A 250 -24.34 77.85 40.66
CA LEU A 250 -23.87 79.01 39.90
C LEU A 250 -25.04 79.89 39.41
N LEU A 251 -26.10 79.30 38.85
CA LEU A 251 -27.28 80.04 38.37
C LEU A 251 -28.03 80.74 39.51
N ASP A 252 -28.19 80.08 40.66
CA ASP A 252 -28.83 80.67 41.83
C ASP A 252 -28.04 81.88 42.36
N VAL A 253 -26.71 81.79 42.37
CA VAL A 253 -25.82 82.89 42.75
C VAL A 253 -25.90 84.04 41.73
N GLU A 254 -25.91 83.73 40.43
CA GLU A 254 -26.04 84.75 39.37
C GLU A 254 -27.40 85.46 39.40
N ALA A 255 -28.51 84.74 39.62
CA ALA A 255 -29.84 85.33 39.75
C ALA A 255 -29.95 86.26 40.97
N ARG A 256 -29.39 85.87 42.12
CA ARG A 256 -29.35 86.73 43.32
C ARG A 256 -28.48 87.98 43.12
N LEU A 257 -27.44 87.90 42.29
CA LEU A 257 -26.64 89.08 41.92
C LEU A 257 -27.43 90.07 41.08
N ASP A 258 -28.35 89.63 40.23
CA ASP A 258 -29.18 90.54 39.40
C ASP A 258 -30.23 91.31 40.22
N GLU A 259 -30.71 90.76 41.34
CA GLU A 259 -31.69 91.41 42.23
C GLU A 259 -31.10 92.55 43.07
N ILE A 260 -29.78 92.55 43.29
CA ILE A 260 -29.09 93.53 44.13
C ILE A 260 -28.41 94.57 43.23
N PRO A 261 -28.86 95.84 43.22
CA PRO A 261 -28.28 96.87 42.37
C PRO A 261 -26.78 97.03 42.63
N GLU A 262 -25.99 97.07 41.56
CA GLU A 262 -24.58 97.41 41.67
C GLU A 262 -24.45 98.86 42.13
N ARG A 263 -23.82 99.04 43.30
CA ARG A 263 -23.53 100.36 43.85
C ARG A 263 -22.03 100.53 43.93
N THR A 264 -21.53 101.50 43.17
CA THR A 264 -20.12 101.89 43.22
C THR A 264 -19.91 102.90 44.34
N GLY A 265 -18.75 102.85 44.99
CA GLY A 265 -18.36 103.82 46.02
C GLY A 265 -18.43 103.34 47.48
N PHE A 266 -18.92 102.12 47.74
CA PHE A 266 -18.77 101.51 49.08
C PHE A 266 -17.33 101.05 49.31
N PRO A 267 -16.70 101.40 50.44
CA PRO A 267 -15.44 100.78 50.85
C PRO A 267 -15.68 99.36 51.38
N ASP A 268 -14.60 98.58 51.52
CA ASP A 268 -14.66 97.22 52.09
C ASP A 268 -15.21 97.21 53.52
N ASP A 269 -16.02 96.18 53.82
CA ASP A 269 -16.78 95.99 55.06
C ASP A 269 -17.47 97.27 55.55
N PRO A 270 -18.33 97.91 54.72
CA PRO A 270 -18.77 99.28 54.93
C PRO A 270 -19.49 99.50 56.26
N ILE A 271 -20.31 98.54 56.69
CA ILE A 271 -21.00 98.59 58.00
C ILE A 271 -19.99 98.55 59.14
N VAL A 272 -19.04 97.61 59.06
CA VAL A 272 -17.97 97.47 60.05
C VAL A 272 -17.13 98.72 60.03
N ARG A 273 -16.84 99.32 58.87
CA ARG A 273 -16.13 100.60 58.75
C ARG A 273 -16.87 101.74 59.42
N LEU A 274 -18.19 101.83 59.28
CA LEU A 274 -19.00 102.85 59.95
C LEU A 274 -19.05 102.62 61.47
N ASP A 275 -19.31 101.38 61.90
CA ASP A 275 -19.35 101.00 63.32
C ASP A 275 -17.97 101.12 63.97
N GLU A 276 -16.92 100.81 63.22
CA GLU A 276 -15.52 101.01 63.58
C GLU A 276 -15.19 102.48 63.61
N LEU A 277 -15.67 103.33 62.70
CA LEU A 277 -15.39 104.76 62.79
C LEU A 277 -16.15 105.38 63.99
N GLU A 278 -17.40 104.96 64.25
CA GLU A 278 -18.16 105.36 65.45
C GLU A 278 -17.54 104.81 66.76
N SER A 279 -17.00 103.59 66.72
CA SER A 279 -16.23 103.00 67.82
C SER A 279 -14.90 103.72 67.95
N ARG A 280 -14.07 103.79 66.90
CA ARG A 280 -12.78 104.49 66.85
C ARG A 280 -12.89 105.95 67.24
N ARG A 281 -14.02 106.60 67.04
CA ARG A 281 -14.26 107.95 67.56
C ARG A 281 -14.39 107.93 69.09
N ARG A 282 -15.18 107.00 69.65
CA ARG A 282 -15.28 106.78 71.11
C ARG A 282 -13.96 106.26 71.70
N ASP A 283 -13.34 105.29 71.04
CA ASP A 283 -12.02 104.76 71.37
C ASP A 283 -10.97 105.85 71.20
N ALA A 284 -11.05 106.77 70.25
CA ALA A 284 -10.12 107.90 70.14
C ALA A 284 -10.27 108.85 71.32
N ASP A 285 -11.50 109.10 71.79
CA ASP A 285 -11.75 109.83 73.04
C ASP A 285 -11.14 109.10 74.24
N GLU A 286 -11.27 107.76 74.34
CA GLU A 286 -10.67 106.95 75.41
C GLU A 286 -9.14 106.77 75.24
N LEU A 287 -8.63 106.72 74.02
CA LEU A 287 -7.22 106.59 73.66
C LEU A 287 -6.47 107.90 73.93
N VAL A 288 -7.11 109.06 73.76
CA VAL A 288 -6.52 110.33 74.21
C VAL A 288 -6.30 110.29 75.73
N ALA A 289 -7.24 109.74 76.49
CA ALA A 289 -7.10 109.60 77.94
C ALA A 289 -6.06 108.51 78.32
N ALA A 290 -6.06 107.36 77.64
CA ALA A 290 -5.19 106.22 77.93
C ALA A 290 -3.75 106.38 77.40
N ALA A 291 -3.54 107.00 76.23
CA ALA A 291 -2.21 107.26 75.67
C ALA A 291 -1.40 108.19 76.58
N ARG A 292 -2.08 109.10 77.29
CA ARG A 292 -1.49 109.97 78.32
C ARG A 292 -0.91 109.17 79.49
N ASP A 293 -1.60 108.12 79.92
CA ASP A 293 -1.16 107.27 81.04
C ASP A 293 -0.09 106.24 80.62
N LYS A 294 -0.20 105.70 79.39
CA LYS A 294 0.73 104.72 78.83
C LYS A 294 2.10 105.29 78.46
N LEU A 295 2.14 106.53 77.94
CA LEU A 295 3.39 107.24 77.63
C LEU A 295 4.34 107.28 78.83
N THR A 296 3.78 107.48 80.02
CA THR A 296 4.53 107.57 81.27
C THR A 296 5.21 106.24 81.63
N ARG A 297 4.54 105.10 81.41
CA ARG A 297 5.06 103.75 81.75
C ARG A 297 6.02 103.20 80.69
N ALA A 298 5.82 103.53 79.42
CA ALA A 298 6.65 103.03 78.32
C ALA A 298 8.11 103.56 78.38
N ARG A 299 8.31 104.80 78.86
CA ARG A 299 9.65 105.39 79.03
C ARG A 299 10.51 104.67 80.08
N GLU A 300 9.91 104.01 81.07
CA GLU A 300 10.66 103.29 82.12
C GLU A 300 11.24 101.95 81.66
N LEU A 301 10.63 101.29 80.66
CA LEU A 301 11.08 99.99 80.13
C LEU A 301 12.12 100.12 79.00
N ALA A 302 12.17 101.27 78.32
CA ALA A 302 13.00 101.50 77.14
C ALA A 302 14.53 101.49 77.43
N ASP A 303 14.95 101.83 78.64
CA ASP A 303 16.36 102.07 78.98
C ASP A 303 17.15 100.83 79.49
N ARG A 304 16.65 99.61 79.26
CA ARG A 304 17.25 98.36 79.80
C ARG A 304 18.07 97.57 78.75
N PRO A 305 19.34 97.17 79.02
CA PRO A 305 20.18 96.43 78.05
C PRO A 305 19.79 94.93 77.89
N VAL A 306 20.03 94.35 76.70
CA VAL A 306 19.71 92.94 76.32
C VAL A 306 20.98 92.20 75.88
N GLU A 307 21.27 91.02 76.45
CA GLU A 307 22.41 90.17 76.10
C GLU A 307 22.16 89.29 74.87
N GLY A 308 23.20 89.03 74.05
CA GLY A 308 23.15 88.03 72.97
C GLY A 308 22.64 88.49 71.60
N GLU A 309 22.42 89.79 71.42
CA GLU A 309 21.78 90.41 70.24
C GLU A 309 22.36 90.00 68.86
N ALA A 310 23.62 89.52 68.79
CA ALA A 310 24.26 89.02 67.56
C ALA A 310 23.58 87.78 66.93
N LEU A 311 22.93 86.91 67.72
CA LEU A 311 22.27 85.69 67.24
C LEU A 311 21.01 85.98 66.38
N VAL A 312 20.42 87.16 66.55
CA VAL A 312 19.26 87.61 65.76
C VAL A 312 19.64 87.91 64.30
N GLY A 313 20.93 88.20 64.03
CA GLY A 313 21.47 88.41 62.68
C GLY A 313 21.46 87.17 61.79
N ASP A 314 21.46 85.97 62.38
CA ASP A 314 21.49 84.67 61.67
C ASP A 314 20.11 83.99 61.53
N ALA A 315 19.02 84.75 61.71
CA ALA A 315 17.64 84.26 61.78
C ALA A 315 17.23 83.29 60.65
N ALA A 316 17.59 83.60 59.40
CA ALA A 316 17.23 82.77 58.24
C ALA A 316 17.92 81.39 58.27
N ALA A 317 19.13 81.30 58.81
CA ALA A 317 19.86 80.05 58.95
C ALA A 317 19.28 79.19 60.08
N VAL A 318 18.92 79.79 61.23
CA VAL A 318 18.28 79.09 62.36
C VAL A 318 16.89 78.55 61.98
N GLU A 319 16.11 79.28 61.17
CA GLU A 319 14.80 78.82 60.70
C GLU A 319 14.87 77.67 59.68
N THR A 320 15.97 77.61 58.92
CA THR A 320 16.23 76.50 57.98
C THR A 320 16.59 75.23 58.75
N ILE A 321 17.42 75.34 59.79
CA ILE A 321 17.70 74.26 60.74
C ILE A 321 16.41 73.76 61.41
N ARG A 322 15.55 74.67 61.90
CA ARG A 322 14.27 74.30 62.52
C ARG A 322 13.38 73.48 61.60
N ARG A 323 13.24 73.87 60.32
CA ARG A 323 12.42 73.14 59.32
C ARG A 323 13.02 71.78 58.94
N GLY A 324 14.35 71.67 58.87
CA GLY A 324 15.05 70.42 58.51
C GLY A 324 15.06 69.36 59.62
N ARG A 325 14.79 69.74 60.88
CA ARG A 325 14.92 68.90 62.08
C ARG A 325 14.14 67.59 62.02
N GLY A 326 12.88 67.64 61.59
CA GLY A 326 12.02 66.45 61.50
C GLY A 326 12.44 65.49 60.38
N GLY A 327 12.94 66.02 59.25
CA GLY A 327 13.45 65.22 58.14
C GLY A 327 14.74 64.49 58.51
N PHE A 328 15.65 65.17 59.22
CA PHE A 328 16.89 64.57 59.73
C PHE A 328 16.63 63.36 60.65
N ASP A 329 15.70 63.47 61.60
CA ASP A 329 15.34 62.35 62.50
C ASP A 329 14.70 61.15 61.77
N ALA A 330 13.96 61.40 60.70
CA ALA A 330 13.40 60.34 59.88
C ALA A 330 14.51 59.61 59.09
N SER A 331 15.42 60.36 58.45
CA SER A 331 16.53 59.81 57.67
C SER A 331 17.50 59.00 58.53
N VAL A 332 17.87 59.49 59.72
CA VAL A 332 18.77 58.77 60.66
C VAL A 332 18.15 57.46 61.17
N ARG A 333 16.82 57.38 61.31
CA ARG A 333 16.11 56.15 61.72
C ARG A 333 15.88 55.16 60.59
N ASP A 334 15.66 55.62 59.37
CA ASP A 334 15.42 54.74 58.21
C ASP A 334 16.73 54.11 57.70
N LEU A 335 17.87 54.80 57.82
CA LEU A 335 19.16 54.36 57.28
C LEU A 335 19.58 52.94 57.71
N PRO A 336 19.59 52.57 59.01
CA PRO A 336 19.99 51.21 59.42
C PRO A 336 19.06 50.11 58.89
N LYS A 337 17.77 50.42 58.72
CA LYS A 337 16.80 49.48 58.15
C LYS A 337 17.11 49.22 56.67
N ARG A 338 17.44 50.26 55.91
CA ARG A 338 17.80 50.13 54.50
C ARG A 338 19.14 49.42 54.31
N GLU A 339 20.11 49.66 55.18
CA GLU A 339 21.38 48.94 55.19
C GLU A 339 21.20 47.43 55.45
N ALA A 340 20.31 47.05 56.37
CA ALA A 340 19.97 45.64 56.61
C ALA A 340 19.26 44.99 55.41
N GLU A 341 18.33 45.72 54.76
CA GLU A 341 17.67 45.27 53.51
C GLU A 341 18.70 45.07 52.38
N LEU A 342 19.70 45.96 52.26
CA LEU A 342 20.78 45.82 51.28
C LEU A 342 21.66 44.59 51.58
N GLN A 343 22.04 44.35 52.85
CA GLN A 343 22.82 43.16 53.22
C GLN A 343 22.11 41.84 52.90
N ALA A 344 20.79 41.78 53.15
CA ALA A 344 19.99 40.62 52.80
C ALA A 344 20.00 40.35 51.29
N LEU A 345 19.74 41.39 50.48
CA LEU A 345 19.76 41.29 49.03
C LEU A 345 21.15 40.95 48.46
N GLN A 346 22.23 41.45 49.07
CA GLN A 346 23.60 41.10 48.69
C GLN A 346 23.92 39.62 48.99
N THR A 347 23.39 39.10 50.10
CA THR A 347 23.53 37.68 50.45
C THR A 347 22.76 36.81 49.45
N ASP A 348 21.54 37.19 49.12
CA ASP A 348 20.72 36.51 48.11
C ASP A 348 21.39 36.53 46.73
N LEU A 349 21.91 37.69 46.30
CA LEU A 349 22.66 37.81 45.04
C LEU A 349 23.88 36.88 45.03
N THR A 350 24.62 36.81 46.13
CA THR A 350 25.78 35.92 46.27
C THR A 350 25.36 34.45 46.14
N ASN A 351 24.25 34.06 46.75
CA ASN A 351 23.71 32.70 46.65
C ASN A 351 23.29 32.38 45.21
N THR A 352 22.57 33.27 44.54
CA THR A 352 22.15 33.05 43.14
C THR A 352 23.34 33.01 42.17
N LEU A 353 24.38 33.82 42.40
CA LEU A 353 25.62 33.74 41.62
C LEU A 353 26.37 32.42 41.85
N ASN A 354 26.36 31.89 43.09
CA ASN A 354 26.94 30.58 43.38
C ASN A 354 26.17 29.42 42.73
N GLU A 355 24.84 29.52 42.61
CA GLU A 355 24.00 28.55 41.89
C GLU A 355 24.30 28.50 40.39
N LEU A 356 24.65 29.65 39.78
CA LEU A 356 25.08 29.73 38.37
C LEU A 356 26.46 29.10 38.13
N GLY A 357 27.26 28.91 39.19
CA GLY A 357 28.53 28.20 39.19
C GLY A 357 29.77 29.10 39.30
N PRO A 358 30.98 28.50 39.37
CA PRO A 358 32.22 29.24 39.54
C PRO A 358 32.52 30.15 38.34
N GLY A 359 32.86 31.42 38.62
CA GLY A 359 33.19 32.43 37.61
C GLY A 359 32.02 33.32 37.17
N TRP A 360 30.88 33.28 37.86
CA TRP A 360 29.81 34.28 37.74
C TRP A 360 29.99 35.41 38.76
N ASP A 361 30.00 36.64 38.29
CA ASP A 361 30.03 37.87 39.08
C ASP A 361 29.02 38.91 38.52
N GLU A 362 28.82 40.03 39.22
CA GLU A 362 27.90 41.10 38.79
C GLU A 362 28.23 41.60 37.36
N THR A 363 29.52 41.65 36.99
CA THR A 363 29.98 42.15 35.68
C THR A 363 29.60 41.21 34.55
N ARG A 364 29.87 39.91 34.72
CA ARG A 364 29.53 38.85 33.77
C ARG A 364 28.01 38.68 33.68
N LEU A 365 27.30 38.78 34.81
CA LEU A 365 25.85 38.73 34.86
C LEU A 365 25.21 39.83 34.01
N ALA A 366 25.74 41.06 34.07
CA ALA A 366 25.27 42.18 33.24
C ALA A 366 25.60 41.98 31.75
N ALA A 367 26.76 41.40 31.42
CA ALA A 367 27.22 41.24 30.04
C ALA A 367 26.67 40.00 29.31
N PHE A 368 26.14 39.00 30.02
CA PHE A 368 25.73 37.72 29.42
C PHE A 368 24.48 37.85 28.50
N ASP A 369 24.57 37.42 27.26
CA ASP A 369 23.46 37.57 26.31
C ASP A 369 22.38 36.50 26.54
N THR A 370 21.19 36.93 26.98
CA THR A 370 20.00 36.10 27.23
C THR A 370 18.86 36.40 26.25
N SER A 371 19.15 37.15 25.18
CA SER A 371 18.17 37.66 24.23
C SER A 371 17.39 36.56 23.52
N ILE A 372 16.21 36.90 22.99
CA ILE A 372 15.36 35.96 22.23
C ILE A 372 16.14 35.29 21.08
N PRO A 373 16.93 36.02 20.25
CA PRO A 373 17.74 35.39 19.21
C PRO A 373 18.74 34.35 19.75
N ARG A 374 19.34 34.61 20.92
CA ARG A 374 20.27 33.67 21.57
C ARG A 374 19.55 32.43 22.08
N ARG A 375 18.36 32.58 22.65
CA ARG A 375 17.50 31.46 23.08
C ARG A 375 17.04 30.63 21.88
N ASP A 376 16.66 31.27 20.79
CA ASP A 376 16.29 30.61 19.53
C ASP A 376 17.48 29.85 18.93
N GLU A 377 18.69 30.41 19.01
CA GLU A 377 19.92 29.73 18.58
C GLU A 377 20.17 28.43 19.37
N VAL A 378 20.00 28.44 20.70
CA VAL A 378 20.09 27.22 21.54
C VAL A 378 18.98 26.22 21.21
N SER A 379 17.76 26.70 20.98
CA SER A 379 16.63 25.85 20.55
C SER A 379 16.93 25.17 19.20
N GLN A 380 17.49 25.91 18.23
CA GLN A 380 17.91 25.36 16.95
C GLN A 380 19.02 24.31 17.11
N TRP A 381 19.98 24.53 18.01
CA TRP A 381 21.01 23.52 18.32
C TRP A 381 20.40 22.24 18.89
N LYS A 382 19.42 22.36 19.79
CA LYS A 382 18.66 21.21 20.29
C LYS A 382 17.98 20.45 19.15
N THR A 383 17.25 21.14 18.28
CA THR A 383 16.59 20.52 17.13
C THR A 383 17.58 19.82 16.20
N ARG A 384 18.76 20.41 15.95
CA ARG A 384 19.82 19.78 15.13
C ARG A 384 20.38 18.51 15.79
N GLN A 385 20.64 18.53 17.09
CA GLN A 385 21.12 17.35 17.82
C GLN A 385 20.08 16.23 17.84
N ASP A 386 18.81 16.56 18.12
CA ASP A 386 17.72 15.59 18.16
C ASP A 386 17.48 14.98 16.77
N SER A 387 17.40 15.81 15.73
CA SER A 387 17.25 15.34 14.33
C SER A 387 18.39 14.43 13.91
N ALA A 388 19.65 14.82 14.16
CA ALA A 388 20.80 14.02 13.76
C ALA A 388 20.82 12.65 14.47
N ARG A 389 20.44 12.60 15.76
CA ARG A 389 20.36 11.35 16.54
C ARG A 389 19.18 10.47 16.13
N ASP A 390 18.05 11.05 15.76
CA ASP A 390 16.90 10.29 15.26
C ASP A 390 17.17 9.70 13.88
N ASP A 391 17.79 10.46 12.97
CA ASP A 391 18.26 9.95 11.69
C ASP A 391 19.26 8.79 11.88
N LEU A 392 20.19 8.90 12.83
CA LEU A 392 21.13 7.83 13.18
C LEU A 392 20.40 6.57 13.65
N ARG A 393 19.40 6.72 14.53
CA ARG A 393 18.58 5.59 15.01
C ARG A 393 17.84 4.91 13.87
N GLU A 394 17.31 5.67 12.92
CA GLU A 394 16.64 5.14 11.73
C GLU A 394 17.62 4.36 10.84
N GLN A 395 18.77 4.95 10.49
CA GLN A 395 19.77 4.27 9.68
C GLN A 395 20.35 3.03 10.38
N ALA A 396 20.55 3.08 11.69
CA ALA A 396 21.03 1.94 12.49
C ALA A 396 20.03 0.77 12.44
N ARG A 397 18.73 1.02 12.62
CA ARG A 397 17.68 0.00 12.48
C ARG A 397 17.63 -0.56 11.06
N GLY A 398 17.75 0.29 10.05
CA GLY A 398 17.80 -0.13 8.65
C GLY A 398 18.99 -1.05 8.34
N ALA A 399 20.17 -0.74 8.88
CA ALA A 399 21.37 -1.56 8.75
C ALA A 399 21.22 -2.90 9.47
N GLU A 400 20.67 -2.92 10.68
CA GLU A 400 20.42 -4.15 11.45
C GLU A 400 19.44 -5.09 10.72
N GLN A 401 18.33 -4.56 10.20
CA GLN A 401 17.36 -5.36 9.42
C GLN A 401 17.95 -5.90 8.12
N ALA A 402 18.80 -5.11 7.44
CA ALA A 402 19.48 -5.55 6.24
C ALA A 402 20.47 -6.69 6.53
N GLY A 403 21.20 -6.60 7.65
CA GLY A 403 22.07 -7.67 8.14
C GLY A 403 21.31 -8.96 8.46
N GLN A 404 20.21 -8.87 9.22
CA GLN A 404 19.38 -10.03 9.57
C GLN A 404 18.86 -10.77 8.31
N ARG A 405 18.40 -10.03 7.30
CA ARG A 405 17.95 -10.63 6.03
C ARG A 405 19.09 -11.30 5.26
N ALA A 406 20.29 -10.73 5.28
CA ALA A 406 21.46 -11.34 4.67
C ALA A 406 21.84 -12.65 5.38
N ASP A 407 21.78 -12.67 6.72
CA ASP A 407 22.04 -13.87 7.52
C ASP A 407 20.99 -14.98 7.27
N GLU A 408 19.71 -14.63 7.20
CA GLU A 408 18.62 -15.57 6.84
C GLU A 408 18.82 -16.15 5.44
N ALA A 409 19.17 -15.31 4.45
CA ALA A 409 19.45 -15.77 3.11
C ALA A 409 20.70 -16.68 3.05
N ALA A 410 21.73 -16.37 3.84
CA ALA A 410 22.94 -17.20 3.94
C ALA A 410 22.62 -18.58 4.54
N GLN A 411 21.72 -18.67 5.52
CA GLN A 411 21.24 -19.95 6.03
C GLN A 411 20.50 -20.76 4.96
N GLN A 412 19.61 -20.13 4.20
CA GLN A 412 18.90 -20.80 3.10
C GLN A 412 19.85 -21.28 1.98
N MET A 413 20.90 -20.52 1.69
CA MET A 413 21.96 -20.91 0.77
C MET A 413 22.71 -22.15 1.27
N GLU A 414 23.10 -22.19 2.54
CA GLU A 414 23.76 -23.38 3.10
C GLU A 414 22.84 -24.60 3.17
N GLU A 415 21.54 -24.42 3.40
CA GLU A 415 20.56 -25.52 3.24
C GLU A 415 20.50 -26.05 1.81
N ALA A 416 20.45 -25.16 0.81
CA ALA A 416 20.45 -25.55 -0.60
C ALA A 416 21.74 -26.30 -0.96
N ARG A 417 22.89 -25.82 -0.46
CA ARG A 417 24.20 -26.46 -0.61
C ARG A 417 24.23 -27.85 0.04
N ALA A 418 23.68 -27.99 1.23
CA ALA A 418 23.57 -29.27 1.93
C ALA A 418 22.66 -30.27 1.20
N ARG A 419 21.55 -29.82 0.61
CA ARG A 419 20.67 -30.67 -0.23
C ARG A 419 21.41 -31.17 -1.48
N LEU A 420 22.17 -30.30 -2.16
CA LEU A 420 22.98 -30.69 -3.30
C LEU A 420 24.10 -31.68 -2.91
N ALA A 421 24.76 -31.46 -1.77
CA ALA A 421 25.80 -32.36 -1.26
C ALA A 421 25.25 -33.73 -0.86
N THR A 422 24.06 -33.78 -0.23
CA THR A 422 23.36 -35.03 0.09
C THR A 422 23.00 -35.78 -1.18
N HIS A 423 22.42 -35.11 -2.18
CA HIS A 423 22.11 -35.73 -3.47
C HIS A 423 23.36 -36.24 -4.19
N ALA A 424 24.48 -35.53 -4.09
CA ALA A 424 25.76 -35.97 -4.66
C ALA A 424 26.32 -37.21 -3.94
N LYS A 425 26.16 -37.33 -2.61
CA LYS A 425 26.54 -38.52 -1.84
C LYS A 425 25.66 -39.73 -2.18
N ASP A 426 24.35 -39.55 -2.26
CA ASP A 426 23.41 -40.60 -2.65
C ASP A 426 23.70 -41.10 -4.08
N ALA A 427 24.11 -40.19 -4.97
CA ALA A 427 24.52 -40.52 -6.33
C ALA A 427 25.89 -41.21 -6.42
N ALA A 428 26.79 -41.02 -5.43
CA ALA A 428 28.12 -41.64 -5.40
C ALA A 428 28.10 -43.11 -4.95
N GLY A 429 27.03 -43.56 -4.27
CA GLY A 429 26.82 -44.96 -3.89
C GLY A 429 26.38 -45.88 -5.04
N ALA A 430 25.96 -45.31 -6.18
CA ALA A 430 25.60 -46.07 -7.37
C ALA A 430 26.81 -46.20 -8.30
N THR A 431 27.32 -47.42 -8.49
CA THR A 431 28.43 -47.70 -9.40
C THR A 431 28.07 -47.37 -10.86
N GLY A 432 28.83 -46.46 -11.46
CA GLY A 432 28.81 -46.13 -12.89
C GLY A 432 28.02 -44.88 -13.24
N GLN A 433 28.56 -43.69 -12.96
CA GLN A 433 27.98 -42.43 -13.43
C GLN A 433 28.33 -42.16 -14.90
N LEU A 434 27.32 -42.10 -15.76
CA LEU A 434 27.44 -41.67 -17.15
C LEU A 434 27.43 -40.13 -17.22
N SER A 435 28.34 -39.54 -17.99
CA SER A 435 28.24 -38.10 -18.33
C SER A 435 26.99 -37.85 -19.17
N PRO A 436 26.44 -36.61 -19.21
CA PRO A 436 25.30 -36.29 -20.06
C PRO A 436 25.50 -36.69 -21.53
N ASP A 437 26.71 -36.47 -22.05
CA ASP A 437 27.08 -36.87 -23.42
C ASP A 437 27.15 -38.39 -23.56
N ALA A 438 27.73 -39.10 -22.59
CA ALA A 438 27.78 -40.56 -22.60
C ALA A 438 26.39 -41.21 -22.47
N LEU A 439 25.51 -40.61 -21.67
CA LEU A 439 24.11 -41.02 -21.52
C LEU A 439 23.34 -40.84 -22.84
N GLN A 440 23.58 -39.72 -23.55
CA GLN A 440 22.99 -39.46 -24.86
C GLN A 440 23.52 -40.43 -25.93
N VAL A 441 24.83 -40.70 -25.92
CA VAL A 441 25.48 -41.69 -26.78
C VAL A 441 24.90 -43.08 -26.51
N ARG A 442 24.78 -43.50 -25.25
CA ARG A 442 24.19 -44.82 -24.89
C ARG A 442 22.71 -44.94 -25.24
N ARG A 443 21.89 -43.90 -25.07
CA ARG A 443 20.49 -43.91 -25.53
C ARG A 443 20.38 -44.08 -27.04
N THR A 444 21.27 -43.42 -27.78
CA THR A 444 21.33 -43.53 -29.25
C THR A 444 21.81 -44.91 -29.68
N ALA A 445 22.84 -45.45 -29.00
CA ALA A 445 23.33 -46.80 -29.19
C ALA A 445 22.25 -47.84 -28.87
N LEU A 446 21.45 -47.65 -27.81
CA LEU A 446 20.37 -48.56 -27.43
C LEU A 446 19.27 -48.63 -28.51
N ARG A 447 18.87 -47.47 -29.03
CA ARG A 447 17.94 -47.40 -30.18
C ARG A 447 18.51 -48.09 -31.41
N THR A 448 19.79 -47.87 -31.69
CA THR A 448 20.49 -48.47 -32.84
C THR A 448 20.63 -49.98 -32.67
N ALA A 449 21.03 -50.46 -31.49
CA ALA A 449 21.16 -51.86 -31.15
C ALA A 449 19.83 -52.61 -31.26
N ARG A 450 18.72 -52.03 -30.79
CA ARG A 450 17.37 -52.61 -30.98
C ARG A 450 17.02 -52.74 -32.47
N SER A 451 17.28 -51.70 -33.27
CA SER A 451 17.05 -51.74 -34.71
C SER A 451 17.91 -52.81 -35.39
N ARG A 452 19.20 -52.88 -35.04
CA ARG A 452 20.15 -53.85 -35.60
C ARG A 452 19.87 -55.28 -35.14
N LEU A 453 19.33 -55.48 -33.94
CA LEU A 453 18.95 -56.80 -33.44
C LEU A 453 17.79 -57.35 -34.27
N ALA A 454 16.79 -56.53 -34.58
CA ALA A 454 15.72 -56.88 -35.49
C ALA A 454 16.22 -57.19 -36.92
N GLU A 455 17.15 -56.39 -37.46
CA GLU A 455 17.75 -56.62 -38.78
C GLU A 455 18.61 -57.89 -38.85
N HIS A 456 19.41 -58.15 -37.81
CA HIS A 456 20.19 -59.38 -37.66
C HIS A 456 19.27 -60.60 -37.60
N ASP A 457 18.23 -60.58 -36.75
CA ASP A 457 17.28 -61.68 -36.63
C ASP A 457 16.61 -61.99 -37.97
N GLN A 458 16.27 -60.95 -38.74
CA GLN A 458 15.72 -61.08 -40.08
C GLN A 458 16.74 -61.66 -41.09
N ALA A 459 18.00 -61.23 -41.06
CA ALA A 459 19.05 -61.73 -41.95
C ALA A 459 19.47 -63.18 -41.62
N ALA A 460 19.58 -63.52 -40.34
CA ALA A 460 19.88 -64.86 -39.86
C ALA A 460 18.71 -65.84 -40.12
N GLN A 461 17.47 -65.36 -40.09
CA GLN A 461 16.31 -66.14 -40.52
C GLN A 461 16.40 -66.42 -42.04
N ARG A 462 16.62 -65.40 -42.88
CA ARG A 462 16.80 -65.58 -44.34
C ARG A 462 17.94 -66.53 -44.71
N HIS A 463 19.07 -66.46 -44.01
CA HIS A 463 20.19 -67.38 -44.23
C HIS A 463 19.78 -68.83 -43.92
N ARG A 464 19.10 -69.07 -42.78
CA ARG A 464 18.57 -70.39 -42.41
C ARG A 464 17.54 -70.90 -43.42
N ASP A 465 16.67 -70.02 -43.91
CA ASP A 465 15.65 -70.36 -44.92
C ASP A 465 16.31 -70.77 -46.26
N LEU A 466 17.38 -70.08 -46.67
CA LEU A 466 18.14 -70.40 -47.89
C LEU A 466 19.03 -71.64 -47.73
N GLU A 467 19.67 -71.85 -46.57
CA GLU A 467 20.43 -73.07 -46.26
C GLU A 467 19.52 -74.30 -46.28
N ALA A 468 18.31 -74.20 -45.71
CA ALA A 468 17.30 -75.25 -45.73
C ALA A 468 16.87 -75.62 -47.16
N GLN A 469 16.80 -74.64 -48.07
CA GLN A 469 16.52 -74.86 -49.50
C GLN A 469 17.68 -75.57 -50.24
N THR A 470 18.94 -75.41 -49.80
CA THR A 470 20.09 -76.18 -50.35
C THR A 470 20.25 -77.58 -49.76
N ALA A 471 19.78 -77.82 -48.54
CA ALA A 471 19.95 -79.10 -47.83
C ALA A 471 18.82 -80.12 -48.09
N GLY A 472 17.65 -79.68 -48.57
CA GLY A 472 16.50 -80.51 -48.86
C GLY A 472 16.18 -80.58 -50.35
N GLY A 473 16.25 -81.77 -50.94
CA GLY A 473 15.53 -82.05 -52.18
C GLY A 473 14.02 -82.00 -51.92
N THR A 474 13.29 -81.43 -52.88
CA THR A 474 11.82 -81.37 -52.98
C THR A 474 11.09 -80.84 -51.75
N GLU A 475 10.72 -79.56 -51.77
CA GLU A 475 9.32 -79.13 -51.90
C GLU A 475 9.24 -77.60 -52.02
N GLU A 476 8.18 -77.16 -52.68
CA GLU A 476 8.06 -75.95 -53.49
C GLU A 476 8.09 -74.64 -52.70
N ALA A 477 8.63 -73.60 -53.35
CA ALA A 477 8.54 -72.22 -52.88
C ALA A 477 8.48 -71.15 -54.00
N PRO A 478 7.32 -70.49 -54.25
CA PRO A 478 7.03 -69.18 -54.84
C PRO A 478 8.13 -68.14 -54.77
N THR A 479 8.63 -67.63 -55.90
CA THR A 479 8.01 -66.64 -56.82
C THR A 479 7.52 -65.35 -56.15
N ALA A 480 8.47 -64.44 -55.92
CA ALA A 480 8.22 -63.01 -55.72
C ALA A 480 8.50 -62.26 -57.03
N ALA A 481 7.49 -61.58 -57.58
CA ALA A 481 7.66 -60.55 -58.60
C ALA A 481 6.81 -59.32 -58.23
N GLY A 482 7.43 -58.13 -58.21
CA GLY A 482 6.69 -56.88 -58.04
C GLY A 482 7.52 -55.68 -57.56
N ARG A 483 8.58 -55.29 -58.27
CA ARG A 483 9.21 -53.97 -58.08
C ARG A 483 8.33 -52.90 -58.76
N SER A 484 7.57 -52.12 -57.99
CA SER A 484 6.81 -50.96 -58.49
C SER A 484 7.61 -49.65 -58.40
N LEU A 485 7.48 -48.85 -59.44
CA LEU A 485 8.14 -47.59 -59.79
C LEU A 485 7.80 -46.37 -58.87
N ALA A 486 7.77 -46.53 -57.55
CA ALA A 486 7.27 -45.46 -56.66
C ALA A 486 8.29 -44.31 -56.37
N LEU A 487 9.59 -44.59 -56.47
CA LEU A 487 10.62 -43.66 -55.94
C LEU A 487 10.78 -42.33 -56.70
N PRO A 488 10.73 -42.27 -58.05
CA PRO A 488 10.86 -41.01 -58.78
C PRO A 488 9.67 -40.07 -58.57
N GLY A 489 8.45 -40.63 -58.44
CA GLY A 489 7.23 -39.83 -58.26
C GLY A 489 7.16 -39.14 -56.90
N VAL A 490 7.64 -39.79 -55.84
CA VAL A 490 7.67 -39.22 -54.49
C VAL A 490 8.70 -38.09 -54.38
N LEU A 491 9.88 -38.24 -54.99
CA LEU A 491 10.92 -37.19 -55.01
C LEU A 491 10.48 -35.95 -55.79
N ALA A 492 9.75 -36.13 -56.90
CA ALA A 492 9.19 -35.03 -57.68
C ALA A 492 8.08 -34.29 -56.90
N ALA A 493 7.18 -35.03 -56.25
CA ALA A 493 6.10 -34.44 -55.45
C ALA A 493 6.64 -33.65 -54.24
N LEU A 494 7.69 -34.16 -53.58
CA LEU A 494 8.34 -33.49 -52.46
C LEU A 494 9.11 -32.23 -52.90
N GLY A 495 9.75 -32.27 -54.06
CA GLY A 495 10.42 -31.11 -54.65
C GLY A 495 9.46 -29.97 -55.01
N VAL A 496 8.29 -30.30 -55.59
CA VAL A 496 7.22 -29.33 -55.90
C VAL A 496 6.62 -28.73 -54.63
N LEU A 497 6.40 -29.56 -53.60
CA LEU A 497 5.85 -29.10 -52.32
C LEU A 497 6.81 -28.12 -51.62
N LEU A 498 8.12 -28.41 -51.61
CA LEU A 498 9.12 -27.52 -51.01
C LEU A 498 9.29 -26.21 -51.78
N LEU A 499 9.16 -26.22 -53.11
CA LEU A 499 9.13 -25.00 -53.92
C LEU A 499 7.89 -24.16 -53.64
N ALA A 500 6.72 -24.79 -53.47
CA ALA A 500 5.47 -24.09 -53.15
C ALA A 500 5.49 -23.47 -51.74
N LEU A 501 6.05 -24.17 -50.76
CA LEU A 501 6.26 -23.64 -49.41
C LEU A 501 7.29 -22.49 -49.38
N GLY A 502 8.36 -22.59 -50.16
CA GLY A 502 9.39 -21.54 -50.27
C GLY A 502 8.91 -20.26 -50.94
N LEU A 503 7.97 -20.35 -51.89
CA LEU A 503 7.35 -19.18 -52.54
C LEU A 503 6.24 -18.54 -51.68
N ALA A 504 5.62 -19.30 -50.77
CA ALA A 504 4.55 -18.82 -49.89
C ALA A 504 5.07 -18.18 -48.58
N SER A 505 6.26 -18.54 -48.12
CA SER A 505 6.94 -17.86 -47.00
C SER A 505 8.01 -16.93 -47.56
N ASP A 506 7.78 -15.62 -47.52
CA ASP A 506 8.65 -14.57 -48.10
C ASP A 506 10.06 -14.45 -47.49
N ARG A 507 10.59 -15.49 -46.82
CA ARG A 507 11.91 -15.50 -46.17
C ARG A 507 12.48 -16.91 -45.96
N ASN A 508 12.94 -17.62 -47.00
CA ASN A 508 14.06 -18.59 -46.88
C ASN A 508 14.53 -19.12 -48.25
N ALA A 509 15.62 -18.59 -48.79
CA ALA A 509 16.21 -19.06 -50.06
C ALA A 509 16.64 -20.55 -50.04
N ALA A 510 16.91 -21.11 -48.85
CA ALA A 510 17.34 -22.49 -48.69
C ALA A 510 16.25 -23.53 -49.05
N THR A 511 14.97 -23.23 -48.82
CA THR A 511 13.86 -24.17 -49.10
C THR A 511 13.56 -24.28 -50.61
N LEU A 512 13.75 -23.18 -51.35
CA LEU A 512 13.65 -23.17 -52.82
C LEU A 512 14.75 -24.00 -53.47
N VAL A 513 15.99 -23.87 -52.99
CA VAL A 513 17.16 -24.62 -53.51
C VAL A 513 16.99 -26.13 -53.26
N ALA A 514 16.51 -26.52 -52.07
CA ALA A 514 16.25 -27.92 -51.74
C ALA A 514 15.13 -28.54 -52.61
N GLY A 515 14.05 -27.79 -52.88
CA GLY A 515 12.97 -28.24 -53.75
C GLY A 515 13.41 -28.42 -55.21
N ALA A 516 14.25 -27.52 -55.72
CA ALA A 516 14.82 -27.64 -57.07
C ALA A 516 15.76 -28.85 -57.22
N ALA A 517 16.60 -29.13 -56.22
CA ALA A 517 17.52 -30.28 -56.24
C ALA A 517 16.78 -31.63 -56.25
N LEU A 518 15.67 -31.75 -55.51
CA LEU A 518 14.85 -32.97 -55.46
C LEU A 518 14.15 -33.28 -56.79
N LEU A 519 13.73 -32.24 -57.54
CA LEU A 519 13.15 -32.40 -58.88
C LEU A 519 14.18 -32.89 -59.90
N VAL A 520 15.41 -32.37 -59.86
CA VAL A 520 16.50 -32.85 -60.72
C VAL A 520 16.85 -34.32 -60.42
N GLY A 521 16.87 -34.70 -59.13
CA GLY A 521 17.10 -36.08 -58.70
C GLY A 521 15.98 -37.05 -59.13
N ALA A 522 14.73 -36.60 -59.11
CA ALA A 522 13.58 -37.39 -59.57
C ALA A 522 13.64 -37.69 -61.08
N VAL A 523 14.04 -36.72 -61.89
CA VAL A 523 14.21 -36.89 -63.34
C VAL A 523 15.35 -37.85 -63.65
N ALA A 524 16.47 -37.78 -62.93
CA ALA A 524 17.58 -38.71 -63.10
C ALA A 524 17.19 -40.18 -62.77
N ALA A 525 16.42 -40.39 -61.69
CA ALA A 525 15.93 -41.71 -61.28
C ALA A 525 14.89 -42.30 -62.26
N TYR A 526 14.09 -41.46 -62.92
CA TYR A 526 13.15 -41.89 -63.96
C TYR A 526 13.84 -42.34 -65.25
N VAL A 527 14.96 -41.70 -65.64
CA VAL A 527 15.71 -42.09 -66.83
C VAL A 527 16.44 -43.43 -66.63
N MET A 528 17.00 -43.67 -65.43
CA MET A 528 17.68 -44.93 -65.11
C MET A 528 16.74 -46.15 -65.01
N THR A 529 15.46 -45.95 -64.68
CA THR A 529 14.48 -47.04 -64.56
C THR A 529 13.91 -47.49 -65.92
N ARG A 530 14.14 -46.74 -66.99
CA ARG A 530 13.62 -47.05 -68.34
C ARG A 530 14.63 -47.72 -69.28
N SER A 531 15.91 -47.82 -68.91
CA SER A 531 16.96 -48.42 -69.75
C SER A 531 17.23 -49.91 -69.49
N SER A 532 16.41 -50.59 -68.68
CA SER A 532 16.59 -52.01 -68.36
C SER A 532 15.31 -52.82 -68.58
N ALA A 533 14.92 -52.97 -69.85
CA ALA A 533 13.87 -53.90 -70.27
C ALA A 533 14.38 -54.72 -71.46
N SER A 534 15.07 -55.81 -71.15
CA SER A 534 15.25 -56.95 -72.05
C SER A 534 15.55 -58.20 -71.21
N SER A 535 14.52 -58.98 -70.92
CA SER A 535 14.69 -60.38 -70.50
C SER A 535 15.14 -61.23 -71.70
N PRO A 536 15.81 -62.36 -71.46
CA PRO A 536 15.08 -63.61 -71.68
C PRO A 536 15.25 -64.63 -70.56
N SER A 537 14.19 -65.42 -70.43
CA SER A 537 13.96 -66.59 -69.58
C SER A 537 15.02 -67.70 -69.70
N GLY A 538 15.47 -68.23 -68.55
CA GLY A 538 16.23 -69.49 -68.45
C GLY A 538 16.22 -70.02 -67.01
N GLN A 539 15.98 -71.33 -66.85
CA GLN A 539 16.07 -72.08 -65.58
C GLN A 539 17.39 -71.81 -64.83
N PRO A 540 17.43 -71.73 -63.49
CA PRO A 540 18.68 -71.52 -62.78
C PRO A 540 19.45 -72.83 -62.59
N ASP A 541 20.70 -72.81 -63.05
CA ASP A 541 21.75 -73.76 -62.71
C ASP A 541 22.00 -73.81 -61.19
N GLY A 542 22.19 -75.01 -60.63
CA GLY A 542 22.48 -75.27 -59.21
C GLY A 542 23.77 -74.61 -58.65
N ARG A 543 24.56 -73.91 -59.49
CA ARG A 543 25.68 -73.06 -59.05
C ARG A 543 25.23 -71.66 -58.57
N ALA A 544 24.05 -71.20 -58.95
CA ALA A 544 23.52 -69.88 -58.57
C ALA A 544 22.96 -69.84 -57.14
N LEU A 545 22.38 -70.94 -56.66
CA LEU A 545 21.84 -71.10 -55.30
C LEU A 545 22.96 -71.10 -54.23
N ASP A 546 24.08 -71.76 -54.50
CA ASP A 546 25.24 -71.76 -53.59
C ASP A 546 25.86 -70.36 -53.45
N GLY A 547 25.80 -69.54 -54.51
CA GLY A 547 26.19 -68.12 -54.46
C GLY A 547 25.24 -67.27 -53.60
N LEU A 548 23.93 -67.56 -53.64
CA LEU A 548 22.92 -66.85 -52.84
C LEU A 548 22.96 -67.23 -51.35
N VAL A 549 23.23 -68.50 -51.02
CA VAL A 549 23.45 -68.93 -49.62
C VAL A 549 24.71 -68.26 -49.05
N LYS A 550 25.81 -68.24 -49.81
CA LYS A 550 27.04 -67.53 -49.41
C LYS A 550 26.81 -66.03 -49.23
N GLU A 551 26.03 -65.41 -50.09
CA GLU A 551 25.69 -63.98 -49.98
C GLU A 551 24.74 -63.70 -48.80
N ALA A 552 23.78 -64.58 -48.52
CA ALA A 552 22.91 -64.47 -47.35
C ALA A 552 23.67 -64.69 -46.04
N ARG A 553 24.65 -65.60 -46.04
CA ARG A 553 25.57 -65.81 -44.92
C ARG A 553 26.42 -64.58 -44.68
N ARG A 554 27.01 -64.03 -45.76
CA ARG A 554 27.78 -62.79 -45.73
C ARG A 554 26.94 -61.64 -45.16
N ARG A 555 25.68 -61.50 -45.57
CA ARG A 555 24.77 -60.49 -45.02
C ARG A 555 24.38 -60.74 -43.56
N ALA A 556 24.13 -61.98 -43.16
CA ALA A 556 23.84 -62.30 -41.77
C ALA A 556 25.05 -62.00 -40.87
N ASP A 557 26.25 -62.34 -41.34
CA ASP A 557 27.52 -62.02 -40.67
C ASP A 557 27.78 -60.49 -40.66
N GLU A 558 27.45 -59.76 -41.72
CA GLU A 558 27.52 -58.28 -41.77
C GLU A 558 26.55 -57.63 -40.79
N GLN A 559 25.29 -58.10 -40.71
CA GLN A 559 24.32 -57.58 -39.74
C GLN A 559 24.69 -57.95 -38.31
N ARG A 560 25.26 -59.14 -38.09
CA ARG A 560 25.81 -59.53 -36.80
C ARG A 560 26.96 -58.63 -36.39
N ALA A 561 27.90 -58.35 -37.29
CA ALA A 561 29.01 -57.42 -37.05
C ALA A 561 28.51 -55.99 -36.77
N ALA A 562 27.50 -55.51 -37.51
CA ALA A 562 26.90 -54.20 -37.30
C ALA A 562 26.13 -54.11 -35.96
N LEU A 563 25.46 -55.19 -35.55
CA LEU A 563 24.82 -55.29 -34.24
C LEU A 563 25.85 -55.29 -33.12
N VAL A 564 26.91 -56.10 -33.22
CA VAL A 564 28.00 -56.12 -32.23
C VAL A 564 28.64 -54.74 -32.09
N ALA A 565 28.87 -54.03 -33.21
CA ALA A 565 29.35 -52.65 -33.18
C ALA A 565 28.35 -51.67 -32.54
N ALA A 566 27.04 -51.86 -32.71
CA ALA A 566 26.01 -51.03 -32.07
C ALA A 566 25.84 -51.33 -30.57
N LEU A 567 26.25 -52.53 -30.11
CA LEU A 567 26.22 -52.95 -28.71
C LEU A 567 27.45 -52.49 -27.92
N GLU A 568 28.57 -52.23 -28.61
CA GLU A 568 29.85 -51.80 -28.01
C GLU A 568 29.68 -50.60 -27.05
N PRO A 569 28.93 -49.52 -27.38
CA PRO A 569 28.77 -48.39 -26.46
C PRO A 569 27.90 -48.70 -25.23
N LEU A 570 27.08 -49.76 -25.28
CA LEU A 570 26.18 -50.16 -24.19
C LEU A 570 26.90 -50.94 -23.07
N ALA A 571 28.10 -51.45 -23.35
CA ALA A 571 28.92 -52.23 -22.42
C ALA A 571 28.13 -53.32 -21.68
N LEU A 572 27.34 -54.07 -22.44
CA LEU A 572 26.62 -55.24 -21.95
C LEU A 572 27.62 -56.37 -21.66
N ASP A 573 27.50 -57.01 -20.50
CA ASP A 573 28.31 -58.18 -20.15
C ASP A 573 27.74 -59.42 -20.82
N LEU A 574 28.37 -59.84 -21.92
CA LEU A 574 27.93 -60.94 -22.78
C LEU A 574 29.08 -61.91 -23.00
N GLU A 575 28.80 -63.22 -22.97
CA GLU A 575 29.77 -64.25 -23.31
C GLU A 575 30.28 -64.07 -24.76
N PRO A 576 31.52 -64.49 -25.08
CA PRO A 576 32.04 -64.42 -26.44
C PRO A 576 31.09 -65.11 -27.44
N ASN A 577 30.76 -64.42 -28.53
CA ASN A 577 29.78 -64.84 -29.56
C ASN A 577 28.29 -64.79 -29.19
N GLN A 578 27.90 -64.38 -27.98
CA GLN A 578 26.50 -64.25 -27.57
C GLN A 578 25.89 -62.89 -27.97
N LEU A 579 24.63 -62.89 -28.42
CA LEU A 579 23.84 -61.68 -28.68
C LEU A 579 22.83 -61.46 -27.54
N PRO A 580 22.54 -60.20 -27.17
CA PRO A 580 21.63 -59.90 -26.08
C PRO A 580 20.17 -60.16 -26.46
N GLY A 581 19.37 -60.55 -25.47
CA GLY A 581 17.91 -60.60 -25.61
C GLY A 581 17.26 -59.22 -25.44
N TYR A 582 16.01 -59.08 -25.88
CA TYR A 582 15.23 -57.84 -25.68
C TYR A 582 15.12 -57.48 -24.20
N ASP A 583 14.91 -58.44 -23.30
CA ASP A 583 14.85 -58.21 -21.84
C ASP A 583 16.12 -57.55 -21.26
N GLN A 584 17.30 -57.87 -21.82
CA GLN A 584 18.57 -57.26 -21.41
C GLN A 584 18.69 -55.82 -21.91
N LEU A 585 18.12 -55.50 -23.08
CA LEU A 585 18.06 -54.12 -23.61
C LEU A 585 17.04 -53.27 -22.83
N ASP A 586 15.93 -53.86 -22.37
CA ASP A 586 14.92 -53.21 -21.52
C ASP A 586 15.48 -52.85 -20.13
N ALA A 587 16.32 -53.72 -19.56
CA ALA A 587 17.04 -53.45 -18.33
C ALA A 587 18.00 -52.25 -18.48
N VAL A 588 18.70 -52.15 -19.61
CA VAL A 588 19.56 -51.00 -19.93
C VAL A 588 18.75 -49.71 -20.11
N GLU A 589 17.57 -49.79 -20.74
CA GLU A 589 16.67 -48.63 -20.88
C GLU A 589 16.24 -48.07 -19.53
N THR A 590 15.84 -48.96 -18.60
CA THR A 590 15.41 -48.59 -17.25
C THR A 590 16.54 -47.93 -16.47
N SER A 591 17.76 -48.47 -16.58
CA SER A 591 18.96 -47.88 -15.97
C SER A 591 19.28 -46.49 -16.55
N LEU A 592 19.24 -46.32 -17.87
CA LEU A 592 19.46 -45.02 -18.52
C LEU A 592 18.35 -43.99 -18.23
N ALA A 593 17.14 -44.42 -17.89
CA ALA A 593 16.05 -43.55 -17.48
C ALA A 593 16.26 -43.01 -16.05
N GLN A 594 16.59 -43.89 -15.10
CA GLN A 594 16.90 -43.52 -13.71
C GLN A 594 18.09 -42.56 -13.64
N GLU A 595 19.10 -42.76 -14.49
CA GLU A 595 20.29 -41.92 -14.51
C GLU A 595 20.02 -40.53 -15.09
N ALA A 596 19.10 -40.42 -16.05
CA ALA A 596 18.67 -39.12 -16.57
C ALA A 596 17.89 -38.30 -15.53
N GLU A 597 17.06 -38.96 -14.73
CA GLU A 597 16.32 -38.32 -13.64
C GLU A 597 17.28 -37.76 -12.57
N ARG A 598 18.35 -38.50 -12.24
CA ARG A 598 19.42 -38.03 -11.34
C ARG A 598 20.12 -36.78 -11.89
N HIS A 599 20.48 -36.76 -13.17
CA HIS A 599 21.06 -35.58 -13.82
C HIS A 599 20.12 -34.37 -13.79
N GLN A 600 18.82 -34.58 -14.02
CA GLN A 600 17.83 -33.51 -13.98
C GLN A 600 17.63 -32.96 -12.56
N ASN A 601 17.58 -33.82 -11.53
CA ASN A 601 17.47 -33.39 -10.14
C ASN A 601 18.71 -32.64 -9.66
N ARG A 602 19.92 -33.12 -10.01
CA ARG A 602 21.16 -32.38 -9.75
C ARG A 602 21.16 -31.00 -10.39
N ALA A 603 20.75 -30.88 -11.66
CA ALA A 603 20.69 -29.60 -12.35
C ALA A 603 19.71 -28.61 -11.68
N ARG A 604 18.55 -29.09 -11.20
CA ARG A 604 17.58 -28.27 -10.45
C ARG A 604 18.16 -27.79 -9.12
N LEU A 605 18.79 -28.67 -8.35
CA LEU A 605 19.41 -28.32 -7.07
C LEU A 605 20.58 -27.34 -7.24
N GLN A 606 21.37 -27.50 -8.31
CA GLN A 606 22.44 -26.56 -8.66
C GLN A 606 21.86 -25.17 -8.99
N THR A 607 20.82 -25.11 -9.81
CA THR A 607 20.17 -23.84 -10.18
C THR A 607 19.62 -23.13 -8.94
N ALA A 608 19.00 -23.87 -8.02
CA ALA A 608 18.50 -23.30 -6.76
C ALA A 608 19.62 -22.77 -5.85
N LEU A 609 20.79 -23.43 -5.82
CA LEU A 609 21.96 -22.93 -5.10
C LEU A 609 22.50 -21.65 -5.75
N ASP A 610 22.66 -21.63 -7.08
CA ASP A 610 23.16 -20.46 -7.82
C ASP A 610 22.26 -19.23 -7.63
N ASP A 611 20.94 -19.44 -7.55
CA ASP A 611 19.97 -18.36 -7.30
C ASP A 611 20.05 -17.85 -5.85
N SER A 612 20.19 -18.74 -4.86
CA SER A 612 20.41 -18.36 -3.46
C SER A 612 21.74 -17.62 -3.27
N GLU A 613 22.83 -18.03 -3.93
CA GLU A 613 24.14 -17.35 -3.89
C GLU A 613 24.04 -15.90 -4.41
N LYS A 614 23.32 -15.69 -5.52
CA LYS A 614 23.08 -14.35 -6.06
C LYS A 614 22.26 -13.47 -5.11
N GLU A 615 21.24 -14.04 -4.46
CA GLU A 615 20.41 -13.29 -3.52
C GLU A 615 21.20 -12.90 -2.27
N VAL A 616 22.02 -13.80 -1.72
CA VAL A 616 22.94 -13.49 -0.60
C VAL A 616 23.90 -12.37 -0.98
N ALA A 617 24.55 -12.45 -2.15
CA ALA A 617 25.47 -11.40 -2.59
C ALA A 617 24.76 -10.03 -2.69
N ARG A 618 23.54 -10.00 -3.23
CA ARG A 618 22.75 -8.77 -3.37
C ARG A 618 22.32 -8.18 -2.03
N LEU A 619 21.99 -9.02 -1.06
CA LEU A 619 21.62 -8.59 0.30
C LEU A 619 22.82 -8.12 1.11
N LEU A 620 23.99 -8.75 0.94
CA LEU A 620 25.25 -8.30 1.53
C LEU A 620 25.65 -6.91 1.03
N ASP A 621 25.62 -6.67 -0.29
CA ASP A 621 25.88 -5.34 -0.88
C ASP A 621 24.93 -4.28 -0.30
N ARG A 622 23.64 -4.64 -0.14
CA ARG A 622 22.63 -3.74 0.41
C ARG A 622 22.84 -3.49 1.91
N GLY A 623 23.32 -4.49 2.66
CA GLY A 623 23.71 -4.38 4.05
C GLY A 623 24.94 -3.50 4.24
N GLU A 624 25.97 -3.66 3.41
CA GLU A 624 27.16 -2.82 3.43
C GLU A 624 26.82 -1.35 3.14
N ALA A 625 26.01 -1.09 2.10
CA ALA A 625 25.53 0.25 1.80
C ALA A 625 24.65 0.86 2.92
N ALA A 626 23.95 0.04 3.70
CA ALA A 626 23.20 0.50 4.88
C ALA A 626 24.15 0.81 6.05
N SER A 627 25.19 -0.01 6.28
CA SER A 627 26.22 0.27 7.29
C SER A 627 26.98 1.55 6.98
N THR A 628 27.39 1.77 5.72
CA THR A 628 28.08 3.01 5.33
C THR A 628 27.21 4.24 5.58
N ARG A 629 25.90 4.17 5.32
CA ARG A 629 24.96 5.27 5.63
C ARG A 629 24.83 5.51 7.13
N ARG A 630 24.73 4.45 7.94
CA ARG A 630 24.75 4.55 9.41
C ARG A 630 26.03 5.23 9.88
N ASP A 631 27.18 4.82 9.37
CA ASP A 631 28.48 5.35 9.78
C ASP A 631 28.65 6.82 9.37
N ALA A 632 28.17 7.20 8.18
CA ALA A 632 28.10 8.59 7.75
C ALA A 632 27.20 9.43 8.67
N GLN A 633 26.05 8.89 9.10
CA GLN A 633 25.16 9.58 10.01
C GLN A 633 25.72 9.68 11.44
N GLN A 634 26.47 8.67 11.88
CA GLN A 634 27.22 8.71 13.15
C GLN A 634 28.24 9.86 13.14
N ALA A 635 29.01 9.98 12.06
CA ALA A 635 29.94 11.10 11.89
C ALA A 635 29.21 12.46 11.85
N ALA A 636 28.01 12.53 11.28
CA ALA A 636 27.19 13.75 11.29
C ALA A 636 26.76 14.13 12.72
N VAL A 637 26.35 13.18 13.56
CA VAL A 637 26.04 13.42 14.98
C VAL A 637 27.28 13.95 15.71
N GLU A 638 28.43 13.30 15.53
CA GLU A 638 29.69 13.73 16.13
C GLU A 638 30.08 15.15 15.70
N GLN A 639 29.85 15.50 14.44
CA GLN A 639 30.08 16.85 13.93
C GLN A 639 29.12 17.89 14.55
N VAL A 640 27.84 17.56 14.69
CA VAL A 640 26.86 18.46 15.34
C VAL A 640 27.23 18.68 16.80
N ASP A 641 27.60 17.62 17.53
CA ASP A 641 28.03 17.70 18.92
C ASP A 641 29.34 18.51 19.05
N ALA A 642 30.31 18.31 18.16
CA ALA A 642 31.54 19.12 18.13
C ALA A 642 31.27 20.61 17.86
N ASN A 643 30.36 20.92 16.92
CA ASN A 643 29.97 22.29 16.61
C ASN A 643 29.24 22.95 17.78
N TRP A 644 28.41 22.19 18.52
CA TRP A 644 27.77 22.66 19.74
C TRP A 644 28.79 22.97 20.84
N SER A 645 29.77 22.09 21.07
CA SER A 645 30.87 22.36 22.01
C SER A 645 31.67 23.61 21.62
N ALA A 646 31.96 23.80 20.33
CA ALA A 646 32.64 25.01 19.85
C ALA A 646 31.79 26.28 20.11
N TRP A 647 30.48 26.21 19.89
CA TRP A 647 29.56 27.29 20.19
C TRP A 647 29.52 27.62 21.68
N LEU A 648 29.49 26.61 22.56
CA LEU A 648 29.55 26.79 24.01
C LEU A 648 30.81 27.54 24.46
N VAL A 649 31.97 27.16 23.93
CA VAL A 649 33.25 27.86 24.22
C VAL A 649 33.20 29.31 23.76
N GLN A 650 32.62 29.59 22.59
CA GLN A 650 32.44 30.96 22.09
C GLN A 650 31.56 31.81 23.02
N GLN A 651 30.57 31.19 23.68
CA GLN A 651 29.71 31.85 24.67
C GLN A 651 30.30 31.86 26.10
N GLY A 652 31.52 31.35 26.30
CA GLY A 652 32.16 31.24 27.61
C GLY A 652 31.50 30.24 28.55
N LEU A 653 30.76 29.26 28.01
CA LEU A 653 30.07 28.21 28.74
C LEU A 653 30.89 26.90 28.72
N SER A 654 30.63 26.01 29.69
CA SER A 654 31.29 24.70 29.76
C SER A 654 30.86 23.79 28.61
N GLU A 655 31.82 23.11 27.98
CA GLU A 655 31.62 22.19 26.84
C GLU A 655 30.71 20.98 27.16
N ILE A 656 30.50 20.68 28.44
CA ILE A 656 29.71 19.54 28.91
C ILE A 656 28.20 19.84 28.93
N LEU A 657 27.81 21.12 28.76
CA LEU A 657 26.42 21.54 28.86
C LEU A 657 25.60 21.06 27.65
N THR A 658 24.38 20.61 27.92
CA THR A 658 23.40 20.31 26.87
C THR A 658 22.53 21.55 26.58
N PRO A 659 21.90 21.65 25.40
CA PRO A 659 21.00 22.77 25.09
C PRO A 659 19.91 23.02 26.15
N ASP A 660 19.39 21.96 26.78
CA ASP A 660 18.41 22.06 27.86
C ASP A 660 19.00 22.71 29.12
N THR A 661 20.22 22.33 29.50
CA THR A 661 20.90 22.93 30.66
C THR A 661 21.24 24.41 30.41
N VAL A 662 21.61 24.78 29.19
CA VAL A 662 21.86 26.18 28.81
C VAL A 662 20.58 27.02 28.88
N THR A 663 19.45 26.45 28.47
CA THR A 663 18.14 27.11 28.60
C THR A 663 17.80 27.37 30.08
N GLY A 664 18.13 26.42 30.96
CA GLY A 664 18.03 26.59 32.41
C GLY A 664 18.91 27.73 32.93
N ILE A 665 20.16 27.84 32.45
CA ILE A 665 21.09 28.92 32.82
C ILE A 665 20.50 30.29 32.45
N PHE A 666 19.88 30.46 31.27
CA PHE A 666 19.25 31.74 30.90
C PHE A 666 18.20 32.21 31.89
N SER A 667 17.35 31.30 32.39
CA SER A 667 16.34 31.64 33.40
C SER A 667 16.96 32.04 34.73
N HIS A 668 18.01 31.34 35.17
CA HIS A 668 18.71 31.66 36.42
C HIS A 668 19.47 32.99 36.32
N VAL A 669 20.03 33.32 35.15
CA VAL A 669 20.66 34.63 34.90
C VAL A 669 19.65 35.77 34.98
N GLU A 670 18.45 35.61 34.43
CA GLU A 670 17.40 36.63 34.55
C GLU A 670 16.95 36.83 36.00
N THR A 671 16.77 35.74 36.76
CA THR A 671 16.47 35.83 38.20
C THR A 671 17.57 36.56 38.96
N ALA A 672 18.84 36.21 38.71
CA ALA A 672 19.99 36.87 39.33
C ALA A 672 20.06 38.38 38.98
N ARG A 673 19.70 38.77 37.75
CA ARG A 673 19.64 40.18 37.32
C ARG A 673 18.58 40.98 38.06
N VAL A 674 17.42 40.38 38.33
CA VAL A 674 16.37 41.04 39.12
C VAL A 674 16.88 41.34 40.53
N VAL A 675 17.57 40.38 41.15
CA VAL A 675 18.18 40.57 42.48
C VAL A 675 19.28 41.63 42.43
N ALA A 676 20.16 41.61 41.41
CA ALA A 676 21.22 42.59 41.21
C ALA A 676 20.68 44.03 41.04
N ASN A 677 19.64 44.20 40.22
CA ASN A 677 18.97 45.49 40.07
C ASN A 677 18.36 45.99 41.40
N GLY A 678 17.80 45.08 42.20
CA GLY A 678 17.31 45.39 43.54
C GLY A 678 18.42 45.85 44.50
N VAL A 679 19.61 45.24 44.40
CA VAL A 679 20.80 45.68 45.15
C VAL A 679 21.22 47.10 44.74
N ASP A 680 21.28 47.40 43.44
CA ASP A 680 21.67 48.72 42.94
C ASP A 680 20.68 49.83 43.32
N GLU A 681 19.37 49.55 43.23
CA GLU A 681 18.33 50.50 43.66
C GLU A 681 18.47 50.83 45.16
N ARG A 682 18.76 49.82 46.00
CA ARG A 682 18.95 50.01 47.43
C ARG A 682 20.25 50.74 47.76
N ARG A 683 21.35 50.47 47.04
CA ARG A 683 22.62 51.25 47.13
C ARG A 683 22.36 52.73 46.83
N ALA A 684 21.67 53.03 45.72
CA ALA A 684 21.36 54.41 45.33
C ALA A 684 20.47 55.13 46.36
N ARG A 685 19.49 54.42 46.93
CA ARG A 685 18.61 54.98 47.96
C ARG A 685 19.35 55.29 49.27
N ILE A 686 20.22 54.40 49.73
CA ILE A 686 21.06 54.61 50.92
C ILE A 686 21.96 55.83 50.70
N ALA A 687 22.61 55.94 49.54
CA ALA A 687 23.47 57.09 49.21
C ALA A 687 22.71 58.44 49.24
N ALA A 688 21.46 58.47 48.78
CA ALA A 688 20.61 59.66 48.85
C ALA A 688 20.25 60.04 50.30
N ILE A 689 19.86 59.05 51.12
CA ILE A 689 19.55 59.27 52.55
C ILE A 689 20.79 59.79 53.31
N GLN A 690 21.96 59.22 53.04
CA GLN A 690 23.22 59.66 53.65
C GLN A 690 23.55 61.11 53.29
N LYS A 691 23.37 61.49 52.03
CA LYS A 691 23.60 62.87 51.55
C LYS A 691 22.68 63.89 52.27
N ASP A 692 21.43 63.53 52.52
CA ASP A 692 20.49 64.40 53.24
C ASP A 692 20.90 64.60 54.71
N ILE A 693 21.38 63.53 55.36
CA ILE A 693 21.94 63.58 56.72
C ILE A 693 23.16 64.51 56.76
N ASP A 694 24.12 64.33 55.86
CA ASP A 694 25.36 65.10 55.83
C ASP A 694 25.11 66.59 55.58
N THR A 695 24.14 66.92 54.72
CA THR A 695 23.75 68.31 54.41
C THR A 695 23.20 69.03 55.65
N TYR A 696 22.32 68.36 56.41
CA TYR A 696 21.75 68.92 57.63
C TYR A 696 22.82 69.12 58.72
N ILE A 697 23.76 68.17 58.85
CA ILE A 697 24.91 68.29 59.78
C ILE A 697 25.76 69.52 59.45
N ALA A 698 26.04 69.76 58.16
CA ALA A 698 26.81 70.91 57.71
C ALA A 698 26.12 72.24 58.05
N ASP A 699 24.80 72.34 57.86
CA ASP A 699 24.03 73.55 58.17
C ASP A 699 24.02 73.90 59.67
N VAL A 700 23.85 72.90 60.53
CA VAL A 700 23.87 73.09 61.99
C VAL A 700 25.27 73.49 62.48
N THR A 701 26.31 72.81 61.98
CA THR A 701 27.70 73.09 62.36
C THR A 701 28.12 74.51 61.99
N ARG A 702 27.76 74.97 60.78
CA ARG A 702 28.05 76.34 60.29
C ARG A 702 27.50 77.43 61.22
N VAL A 703 26.25 77.28 61.66
CA VAL A 703 25.62 78.28 62.55
C VAL A 703 26.19 78.17 63.96
N ALA A 704 26.45 76.96 64.45
CA ALA A 704 27.03 76.79 65.78
C ALA A 704 28.47 77.30 65.93
N ASP A 705 29.27 77.29 64.86
CA ASP A 705 30.66 77.79 64.88
C ASP A 705 30.76 79.31 65.11
N ALA A 706 29.74 80.07 64.68
CA ALA A 706 29.65 81.51 64.86
C ALA A 706 29.24 81.92 66.31
N HIS A 707 28.74 80.98 67.11
CA HIS A 707 28.16 81.24 68.44
C HIS A 707 28.83 80.34 69.51
N PRO A 708 29.73 80.88 70.37
CA PRO A 708 30.61 80.10 71.25
C PRO A 708 29.92 79.12 72.21
N ASP A 709 28.68 79.40 72.59
CA ASP A 709 27.90 78.58 73.52
C ASP A 709 27.31 77.33 72.85
N ALA A 710 26.97 77.39 71.57
CA ALA A 710 26.50 76.24 70.79
C ALA A 710 27.67 75.32 70.41
N LYS A 711 28.83 75.89 70.09
CA LYS A 711 30.07 75.19 69.71
C LYS A 711 30.56 74.18 70.75
N LYS A 712 30.36 74.45 72.06
CA LYS A 712 30.71 73.50 73.15
C LYS A 712 29.97 72.16 73.07
N THR A 713 28.79 72.12 72.43
CA THR A 713 27.95 70.91 72.34
C THR A 713 28.36 70.01 71.15
N LEU A 714 28.88 70.61 70.07
CA LEU A 714 29.40 69.89 68.90
C LEU A 714 30.77 69.24 69.13
N ALA A 715 31.53 69.69 70.14
CA ALA A 715 32.84 69.12 70.47
C ALA A 715 32.77 67.71 71.11
N VAL A 716 31.57 67.18 71.34
CA VAL A 716 31.34 65.85 71.96
C VAL A 716 30.84 64.86 70.90
N ALA A 717 31.78 64.32 70.12
CA ALA A 717 31.70 63.19 69.19
C ALA A 717 30.70 63.26 68.00
N ASP A 718 31.13 62.72 66.85
CA ASP A 718 30.48 62.70 65.51
C ASP A 718 29.13 61.93 65.41
N ALA A 719 28.23 62.07 66.39
CA ALA A 719 26.95 61.37 66.42
C ALA A 719 25.78 62.28 65.95
N PRO A 720 24.83 61.77 65.14
CA PRO A 720 23.61 62.47 64.74
C PRO A 720 22.82 63.09 65.92
N MET A 721 22.92 62.48 67.11
CA MET A 721 22.30 62.96 68.34
C MET A 721 22.90 64.28 68.87
N ALA A 722 24.20 64.51 68.70
CA ALA A 722 24.87 65.74 69.14
C ALA A 722 24.47 66.93 68.23
N VAL A 723 24.34 66.68 66.93
CA VAL A 723 23.87 67.66 65.94
C VAL A 723 22.42 68.06 66.19
N ALA A 724 21.56 67.08 66.47
CA ALA A 724 20.18 67.30 66.88
C ALA A 724 20.08 68.21 68.13
N GLN A 725 20.87 67.94 69.18
CA GLN A 725 20.87 68.75 70.40
C GLN A 725 21.44 70.16 70.19
N ALA A 726 22.44 70.31 69.33
CA ALA A 726 22.98 71.61 68.96
C ALA A 726 21.96 72.47 68.20
N ALA A 727 21.22 71.86 67.27
CA ALA A 727 20.12 72.49 66.55
C ALA A 727 19.02 72.97 67.50
N ASP A 728 18.58 72.11 68.42
CA ASP A 728 17.50 72.43 69.37
C ASP A 728 17.90 73.59 70.30
N ARG A 729 19.16 73.62 70.79
CA ARG A 729 19.68 74.73 71.62
C ARG A 729 19.83 76.05 70.86
N LEU A 730 20.28 76.01 69.60
CA LEU A 730 20.39 77.19 68.75
C LEU A 730 19.01 77.84 68.53
N VAL A 731 18.01 77.00 68.28
CA VAL A 731 16.61 77.43 68.11
C VAL A 731 16.07 78.03 69.40
N GLU A 732 16.25 77.36 70.54
CA GLU A 732 15.77 77.84 71.85
C GLU A 732 16.40 79.19 72.23
N ARG A 733 17.71 79.35 72.04
CA ARG A 733 18.42 80.60 72.38
C ARG A 733 18.06 81.74 71.43
N PHE A 734 17.85 81.43 70.16
CA PHE A 734 17.35 82.40 69.17
C PHE A 734 15.98 82.93 69.58
N ASP A 735 15.06 82.05 69.98
CA ASP A 735 13.71 82.45 70.39
C ASP A 735 13.75 83.35 71.65
N GLN A 736 14.53 83.01 72.67
CA GLN A 736 14.70 83.82 73.89
C GLN A 736 15.31 85.21 73.61
N THR A 737 16.32 85.26 72.75
CA THR A 737 17.03 86.52 72.44
C THR A 737 16.17 87.42 71.55
N ARG A 738 15.48 86.83 70.56
CA ARG A 738 14.52 87.53 69.70
C ARG A 738 13.40 88.16 70.53
N GLU A 739 12.88 87.43 71.51
CA GLU A 739 11.84 87.92 72.42
C GLU A 739 12.34 89.10 73.26
N ALA A 740 13.53 89.01 73.85
CA ALA A 740 14.09 90.10 74.66
C ALA A 740 14.41 91.38 73.85
N VAL A 741 14.96 91.23 72.63
CA VAL A 741 15.22 92.36 71.71
C VAL A 741 13.90 92.96 71.21
N ALA A 742 12.89 92.12 70.94
CA ALA A 742 11.55 92.58 70.58
C ALA A 742 10.91 93.38 71.71
N VAL A 743 11.04 92.97 72.98
CA VAL A 743 10.49 93.69 74.13
C VAL A 743 11.15 95.05 74.32
N ARG A 744 12.50 95.16 74.24
CA ARG A 744 13.20 96.46 74.36
C ARG A 744 12.86 97.39 73.19
N THR A 745 12.89 96.87 71.96
CA THR A 745 12.58 97.64 70.76
C THR A 745 11.12 98.08 70.76
N ALA A 746 10.21 97.22 71.22
CA ALA A 746 8.81 97.55 71.43
C ALA A 746 8.63 98.60 72.53
N ALA A 747 9.44 98.61 73.59
CA ALA A 747 9.35 99.61 74.66
C ALA A 747 9.87 101.00 74.22
N VAL A 748 11.00 101.07 73.52
CA VAL A 748 11.55 102.32 72.94
C VAL A 748 10.57 102.89 71.92
N ARG A 749 10.09 102.04 71.01
CA ARG A 749 9.05 102.45 70.05
C ARG A 749 7.77 102.81 70.78
N ALA A 750 7.28 102.03 71.74
CA ALA A 750 6.07 102.36 72.49
C ALA A 750 6.20 103.69 73.25
N ALA A 751 7.39 104.12 73.66
CA ALA A 751 7.57 105.42 74.31
C ALA A 751 7.46 106.59 73.31
N GLU A 752 8.11 106.50 72.14
CA GLU A 752 7.98 107.49 71.06
C GLU A 752 6.59 107.46 70.43
N GLU A 753 6.05 106.27 70.24
CA GLU A 753 4.75 105.98 69.69
C GLU A 753 3.66 106.36 70.68
N CYS A 754 3.79 106.24 72.00
CA CYS A 754 2.79 106.78 72.93
C CYS A 754 2.76 108.32 72.94
N ASP A 755 3.89 108.99 72.68
CA ASP A 755 4.00 110.46 72.62
C ASP A 755 3.38 110.99 71.31
N ALA A 756 3.73 110.34 70.21
CA ALA A 756 3.10 110.52 68.91
C ALA A 756 1.62 110.10 68.95
N ASN A 757 1.24 109.02 69.64
CA ASN A 757 -0.13 108.51 69.78
C ASN A 757 -0.97 109.44 70.62
N LEU A 758 -0.43 110.17 71.59
CA LEU A 758 -1.21 111.18 72.30
C LEU A 758 -1.56 112.33 71.34
N THR A 759 -0.57 112.80 70.58
CA THR A 759 -0.75 113.87 69.57
C THR A 759 -1.66 113.41 68.41
N GLN A 760 -1.46 112.18 67.96
CA GLN A 760 -2.20 111.52 66.90
C GLN A 760 -3.59 111.11 67.35
N ALA A 761 -3.82 110.61 68.57
CA ALA A 761 -5.16 110.29 69.07
C ALA A 761 -6.02 111.55 69.13
N THR A 762 -5.42 112.68 69.52
CA THR A 762 -6.09 113.99 69.53
C THR A 762 -6.45 114.47 68.11
N THR A 763 -5.57 114.25 67.14
CA THR A 763 -5.80 114.55 65.71
C THR A 763 -6.73 113.53 65.02
N ARG A 764 -6.67 112.27 65.41
CA ARG A 764 -7.52 111.17 64.93
C ARG A 764 -8.94 111.39 65.36
N ARG A 765 -9.16 111.76 66.63
CA ARG A 765 -10.49 112.07 67.13
C ARG A 765 -11.20 113.13 66.29
N THR A 766 -10.47 114.17 65.88
CA THR A 766 -10.99 115.21 64.97
C THR A 766 -11.12 114.74 63.52
N ALA A 767 -10.19 113.92 63.02
CA ALA A 767 -10.26 113.35 61.68
C ALA A 767 -11.35 112.27 61.52
N GLU A 768 -11.65 111.47 62.55
CA GLU A 768 -12.71 110.45 62.49
C GLU A 768 -14.10 111.12 62.41
N ASP A 769 -14.30 112.27 63.06
CA ASP A 769 -15.51 113.08 62.90
C ASP A 769 -15.71 113.60 61.46
N ASP A 770 -14.63 113.88 60.73
CA ASP A 770 -14.69 114.29 59.32
C ASP A 770 -14.85 113.09 58.37
N ARG A 771 -14.21 111.96 58.67
CA ARG A 771 -14.31 110.73 57.88
C ARG A 771 -15.66 110.04 57.99
N ILE A 772 -16.32 110.10 59.15
CA ILE A 772 -17.71 109.64 59.26
C ILE A 772 -18.59 110.44 58.29
N ARG A 773 -18.43 111.77 58.22
CA ARG A 773 -19.15 112.62 57.26
C ARG A 773 -18.83 112.28 55.80
N GLU A 774 -17.57 112.06 55.47
CA GLU A 774 -17.14 111.67 54.12
C GLU A 774 -17.67 110.28 53.72
N LEU A 775 -17.60 109.29 54.62
CA LEU A 775 -18.08 107.93 54.37
C LEU A 775 -19.59 107.90 54.08
N LEU A 776 -20.37 108.68 54.81
CA LEU A 776 -21.81 108.78 54.61
C LEU A 776 -22.14 109.36 53.23
N SER A 777 -21.37 110.35 52.76
CA SER A 777 -21.56 110.97 51.43
C SER A 777 -21.39 109.97 50.27
N HIS A 778 -20.56 108.95 50.41
CA HIS A 778 -20.34 107.90 49.39
C HIS A 778 -21.57 107.01 49.19
N ALA A 779 -22.41 106.88 50.22
CA ALA A 779 -23.67 106.17 50.11
C ALA A 779 -24.85 107.12 49.86
N GLU A 780 -24.59 108.37 49.43
CA GLU A 780 -25.59 109.43 49.16
C GLU A 780 -26.62 109.57 50.29
N THR A 781 -26.16 109.56 51.54
CA THR A 781 -27.00 109.70 52.73
C THR A 781 -26.23 110.43 53.81
N ASP A 782 -26.93 111.20 54.64
CA ASP A 782 -26.34 111.86 55.83
C ASP A 782 -26.78 111.14 57.12
N ASP A 783 -27.50 110.03 56.98
CA ASP A 783 -28.02 109.19 58.05
C ASP A 783 -27.29 107.83 58.13
N ASN A 784 -26.73 107.53 59.30
CA ASN A 784 -25.97 106.33 59.60
C ASN A 784 -26.79 105.05 59.38
N GLU A 785 -28.09 105.08 59.69
CA GLU A 785 -28.93 103.88 59.58
C GLU A 785 -29.25 103.53 58.13
N MET A 786 -29.49 104.54 57.28
CA MET A 786 -29.62 104.36 55.83
C MET A 786 -28.31 103.87 55.19
N PHE A 787 -27.14 104.33 55.65
CA PHE A 787 -25.84 103.83 55.20
C PHE A 787 -25.70 102.33 55.51
N ARG A 788 -26.00 101.91 56.75
CA ARG A 788 -25.95 100.49 57.16
C ARG A 788 -26.85 99.61 56.29
N ARG A 789 -28.03 100.08 55.89
CA ARG A 789 -28.94 99.31 55.02
C ARG A 789 -28.34 99.09 53.62
N ARG A 790 -27.78 100.12 52.99
CA ARG A 790 -27.20 100.02 51.63
C ARG A 790 -25.88 99.23 51.64
N ALA A 791 -25.10 99.39 52.71
CA ALA A 791 -23.87 98.65 52.96
C ALA A 791 -24.11 97.12 53.10
N ARG A 792 -25.19 96.70 53.78
CA ARG A 792 -25.60 95.26 53.86
C ARG A 792 -25.84 94.65 52.49
N GLN A 793 -26.52 95.37 51.61
CA GLN A 793 -26.82 94.90 50.26
C GLN A 793 -25.54 94.70 49.44
N GLN A 794 -24.54 95.59 49.58
CA GLN A 794 -23.27 95.47 48.86
C GLN A 794 -22.39 94.31 49.36
N ILE A 795 -22.33 94.08 50.68
CA ILE A 795 -21.59 92.95 51.27
C ILE A 795 -22.18 91.61 50.77
N GLU A 796 -23.51 91.50 50.74
CA GLU A 796 -24.19 90.32 50.20
C GLU A 796 -23.81 90.08 48.73
N ARG A 797 -23.79 91.14 47.90
CA ARG A 797 -23.36 91.06 46.50
C ARG A 797 -21.91 90.57 46.33
N GLN A 798 -20.95 91.11 47.09
CA GLN A 798 -19.54 90.67 47.01
C GLN A 798 -19.33 89.22 47.47
N GLY A 799 -20.08 88.78 48.49
CA GLY A 799 -20.07 87.39 48.93
C GLY A 799 -20.54 86.45 47.83
N LEU A 800 -21.63 86.80 47.16
CA LEU A 800 -22.14 86.07 46.00
C LEU A 800 -21.15 86.06 44.82
N GLU A 801 -20.43 87.15 44.54
CA GLU A 801 -19.39 87.19 43.49
C GLU A 801 -18.21 86.23 43.74
N ARG A 802 -17.78 86.07 45.00
CA ARG A 802 -16.73 85.09 45.35
C ARG A 802 -17.23 83.65 45.18
N THR A 803 -18.44 83.36 45.64
CA THR A 803 -19.08 82.05 45.47
C THR A 803 -19.26 81.72 43.98
N ARG A 804 -19.63 82.70 43.15
CA ARG A 804 -19.67 82.57 41.69
C ARG A 804 -18.32 82.13 41.11
N GLN A 805 -17.21 82.76 41.52
CA GLN A 805 -15.87 82.40 41.04
C GLN A 805 -15.44 81.00 41.49
N GLN A 806 -15.80 80.59 42.71
CA GLN A 806 -15.55 79.22 43.19
C GLN A 806 -16.26 78.19 42.31
N HIS A 807 -17.57 78.37 42.07
CA HIS A 807 -18.32 77.46 41.20
C HIS A 807 -17.77 77.41 39.76
N LEU A 808 -17.36 78.56 39.20
CA LEU A 808 -16.70 78.61 37.89
C LEU A 808 -15.37 77.84 37.87
N SER A 809 -14.58 77.90 38.94
CA SER A 809 -13.31 77.17 39.04
C SER A 809 -13.49 75.66 39.17
N SER A 810 -14.49 75.20 39.95
CA SER A 810 -14.88 73.79 40.06
C SER A 810 -15.30 73.22 38.71
N LEU A 811 -16.15 73.95 37.97
CA LEU A 811 -16.60 73.54 36.64
C LEU A 811 -15.43 73.45 35.63
N ARG A 812 -14.46 74.38 35.68
CA ARG A 812 -13.26 74.33 34.83
C ARG A 812 -12.38 73.13 35.11
N ALA A 813 -12.25 72.70 36.36
CA ALA A 813 -11.48 71.53 36.74
C ALA A 813 -12.07 70.21 36.16
N ILE A 814 -13.41 70.12 36.08
CA ILE A 814 -14.10 68.92 35.57
C ILE A 814 -14.12 68.87 34.03
N TRP A 815 -14.17 70.03 33.36
CA TRP A 815 -14.32 70.13 31.89
C TRP A 815 -13.00 70.37 31.12
N GLY A 816 -11.87 70.52 31.82
CA GLY A 816 -10.55 70.75 31.25
C GLY A 816 -10.31 72.24 30.98
N GLY A 817 -9.31 72.82 31.65
CA GLY A 817 -9.13 74.27 31.88
C GLY A 817 -9.03 75.22 30.68
N GLU A 818 -9.12 74.75 29.43
CA GLU A 818 -9.14 75.56 28.20
C GLU A 818 -10.51 75.61 27.49
N ARG A 819 -11.51 74.80 27.89
CA ARG A 819 -12.85 74.88 27.28
C ARG A 819 -13.55 76.16 27.71
N ASP A 820 -14.06 76.90 26.72
CA ASP A 820 -14.77 78.15 26.94
C ASP A 820 -16.04 77.91 27.78
N LEU A 821 -16.27 78.74 28.79
CA LEU A 821 -17.43 78.66 29.69
C LEU A 821 -18.74 78.66 28.90
N ASP A 822 -18.75 79.30 27.73
CA ASP A 822 -19.89 79.32 26.81
C ASP A 822 -20.27 77.93 26.30
N THR A 823 -19.31 77.02 26.11
CA THR A 823 -19.59 75.63 25.73
C THR A 823 -20.25 74.84 26.87
N VAL A 824 -19.86 75.12 28.12
CA VAL A 824 -20.48 74.53 29.31
C VAL A 824 -21.91 75.08 29.45
N ARG A 825 -22.11 76.40 29.34
CA ARG A 825 -23.45 77.01 29.39
C ARG A 825 -24.38 76.44 28.32
N ALA A 826 -23.91 76.30 27.08
CA ALA A 826 -24.69 75.73 25.99
C ALA A 826 -25.07 74.26 26.24
N ALA A 827 -24.16 73.46 26.81
CA ALA A 827 -24.39 72.05 27.12
C ALA A 827 -25.47 71.84 28.21
N PHE A 828 -25.56 72.75 29.18
CA PHE A 828 -26.59 72.71 30.21
C PHE A 828 -27.91 73.39 29.80
N ALA A 829 -27.87 74.44 28.98
CA ALA A 829 -29.05 75.16 28.51
C ALA A 829 -29.99 74.30 27.65
N SER A 830 -29.48 73.26 27.00
CA SER A 830 -30.24 72.37 26.12
C SER A 830 -30.85 71.15 26.80
N THR A 831 -30.71 70.98 28.12
CA THR A 831 -31.13 69.74 28.82
C THR A 831 -31.61 69.97 30.26
N THR A 832 -32.08 68.91 30.93
CA THR A 832 -32.46 68.87 32.34
C THR A 832 -31.68 67.76 33.07
N LYS A 833 -31.71 67.74 34.41
CA LYS A 833 -31.06 66.70 35.23
C LYS A 833 -31.60 65.32 34.86
N ASP A 834 -32.92 65.20 34.90
CA ASP A 834 -33.64 63.95 34.57
C ASP A 834 -33.33 63.47 33.16
N ARG A 835 -33.30 64.37 32.17
CA ARG A 835 -32.93 64.02 30.79
C ARG A 835 -31.48 63.57 30.67
N THR A 836 -30.55 64.20 31.40
CA THR A 836 -29.14 63.80 31.40
C THR A 836 -28.96 62.43 32.06
N ASP A 837 -29.71 62.14 33.11
CA ASP A 837 -29.70 60.83 33.80
C ASP A 837 -30.38 59.73 32.97
N ASP A 838 -31.44 60.05 32.22
CA ASP A 838 -32.09 59.16 31.26
C ASP A 838 -31.15 58.86 30.07
N ASP A 839 -30.57 59.90 29.46
CA ASP A 839 -29.60 59.77 28.37
C ASP A 839 -28.37 58.95 28.81
N LEU A 840 -27.91 59.15 30.06
CA LEU A 840 -26.79 58.38 30.60
C LEU A 840 -27.15 56.90 30.74
N ARG A 841 -28.33 56.59 31.31
CA ARG A 841 -28.81 55.20 31.41
C ARG A 841 -28.97 54.54 30.04
N GLN A 842 -29.47 55.27 29.05
CA GLN A 842 -29.60 54.78 27.68
C GLN A 842 -28.23 54.54 27.02
N ALA A 843 -27.28 55.46 27.21
CA ALA A 843 -25.91 55.32 26.70
C ALA A 843 -25.15 54.17 27.38
N GLU A 844 -25.32 53.97 28.69
CA GLU A 844 -24.74 52.85 29.43
C GLU A 844 -25.33 51.51 28.97
N SER A 845 -26.65 51.42 28.80
CA SER A 845 -27.30 50.23 28.24
C SER A 845 -26.84 49.92 26.80
N THR A 846 -26.65 50.96 25.98
CA THR A 846 -26.11 50.81 24.62
C THR A 846 -24.67 50.29 24.66
N LEU A 847 -23.83 50.85 25.54
CA LEU A 847 -22.45 50.40 25.73
C LEU A 847 -22.39 48.94 26.17
N GLU A 848 -23.23 48.53 27.13
CA GLU A 848 -23.34 47.14 27.59
C GLU A 848 -23.74 46.19 26.46
N GLU A 849 -24.76 46.56 25.67
CA GLU A 849 -25.24 45.77 24.53
C GLU A 849 -24.15 45.59 23.47
N GLN A 850 -23.48 46.67 23.06
CA GLN A 850 -22.43 46.59 22.04
C GLN A 850 -21.20 45.83 22.55
N THR A 851 -20.83 45.98 23.83
CA THR A 851 -19.76 45.21 24.45
C THR A 851 -20.09 43.72 24.49
N ARG A 852 -21.35 43.35 24.81
CA ARG A 852 -21.80 41.96 24.79
C ARG A 852 -21.70 41.36 23.39
N ARG A 853 -22.24 42.05 22.38
CA ARG A 853 -22.18 41.60 20.97
C ARG A 853 -20.74 41.44 20.48
N THR A 854 -19.85 42.36 20.85
CA THR A 854 -18.42 42.28 20.54
C THR A 854 -17.80 41.03 21.16
N THR A 855 -18.18 40.69 22.39
CA THR A 855 -17.69 39.50 23.09
C THR A 855 -18.18 38.22 22.42
N GLU A 856 -19.49 38.11 22.14
CA GLU A 856 -20.11 36.97 21.45
C GLU A 856 -19.47 36.69 20.08
N GLN A 857 -19.24 37.73 19.27
CA GLN A 857 -18.61 37.58 17.95
C GLN A 857 -17.13 37.22 18.02
N ASN A 858 -16.40 37.72 19.03
CA ASN A 858 -15.01 37.31 19.27
C ASN A 858 -14.92 35.84 19.72
N GLU A 859 -15.88 35.35 20.52
CA GLU A 859 -15.97 33.94 20.90
C GLU A 859 -16.29 33.05 19.70
N GLU A 860 -17.25 33.44 18.85
CA GLU A 860 -17.55 32.73 17.60
C GLU A 860 -16.32 32.65 16.70
N ARG A 861 -15.60 33.78 16.52
CA ARG A 861 -14.36 33.82 15.75
C ARG A 861 -13.28 32.91 16.33
N GLY A 862 -13.11 32.90 17.65
CA GLY A 862 -12.16 32.01 18.34
C GLY A 862 -12.49 30.54 18.13
N SER A 863 -13.78 30.18 18.17
CA SER A 863 -14.25 28.81 17.91
C SER A 863 -13.98 28.37 16.46
N LEU A 864 -14.21 29.26 15.48
CA LEU A 864 -13.92 29.01 14.07
C LEU A 864 -12.42 28.86 13.81
N GLN A 865 -11.58 29.69 14.43
CA GLN A 865 -10.11 29.56 14.32
C GLN A 865 -9.60 28.22 14.88
N LEU A 866 -10.15 27.76 16.01
CA LEU A 866 -9.83 26.43 16.56
C LEU A 866 -10.27 25.32 15.60
N ARG A 867 -11.47 25.43 15.03
CA ARG A 867 -12.02 24.47 14.06
C ARG A 867 -11.18 24.42 12.78
N MET A 868 -10.74 25.57 12.26
CA MET A 868 -9.85 25.67 11.11
C MET A 868 -8.50 24.98 11.35
N LYS A 869 -7.93 25.10 12.56
CA LYS A 869 -6.70 24.40 12.95
C LYS A 869 -6.88 22.88 13.00
N GLN A 870 -8.08 22.40 13.29
CA GLN A 870 -8.41 20.96 13.26
C GLN A 870 -8.67 20.45 11.83
N LEU A 871 -9.19 21.30 10.95
CA LEU A 871 -9.52 20.95 9.56
C LEU A 871 -8.33 21.05 8.59
N SER A 872 -7.18 21.62 8.99
CA SER A 872 -5.98 21.70 8.16
C SER A 872 -5.13 20.42 8.25
N SER A 873 -5.48 19.40 7.48
CA SER A 873 -4.54 18.33 7.08
C SER A 873 -4.62 18.17 5.56
N ASP A 874 -4.15 19.19 4.84
CA ASP A 874 -3.97 19.13 3.38
C ASP A 874 -2.92 18.04 3.00
N GLU A 875 -2.04 17.69 3.94
CA GLU A 875 -1.09 16.58 3.83
C GLU A 875 -1.78 15.23 3.71
N ASP A 876 -2.84 14.97 4.47
CA ASP A 876 -3.57 13.70 4.37
C ASP A 876 -4.31 13.59 3.04
N ALA A 877 -4.95 14.66 2.58
CA ALA A 877 -5.61 14.69 1.28
C ALA A 877 -4.61 14.42 0.12
N SER A 878 -3.42 15.02 0.20
CA SER A 878 -2.35 14.80 -0.79
C SER A 878 -1.81 13.36 -0.74
N ARG A 879 -1.59 12.82 0.47
CA ARG A 879 -1.17 11.42 0.70
C ARG A 879 -2.18 10.41 0.16
N GLN A 880 -3.48 10.63 0.40
CA GLN A 880 -4.55 9.76 -0.12
C GLN A 880 -4.64 9.82 -1.65
N ARG A 881 -4.44 11.00 -2.27
CA ARG A 881 -4.34 11.09 -3.75
C ARG A 881 -3.17 10.29 -4.30
N GLY A 882 -2.00 10.37 -3.65
CA GLY A 882 -0.84 9.56 -4.01
C GLY A 882 -1.11 8.06 -3.94
N ARG A 883 -1.70 7.60 -2.83
CA ARG A 883 -2.07 6.18 -2.64
C ARG A 883 -3.11 5.70 -3.66
N ARG A 884 -4.08 6.55 -4.02
CA ARG A 884 -5.07 6.23 -5.06
C ARG A 884 -4.39 5.97 -6.40
N GLU A 885 -3.46 6.84 -6.80
CA GLU A 885 -2.77 6.71 -8.09
C GLU A 885 -1.89 5.45 -8.13
N GLU A 886 -1.22 5.13 -7.03
CA GLU A 886 -0.46 3.88 -6.86
C GLU A 886 -1.35 2.64 -7.03
N LEU A 887 -2.49 2.59 -6.31
CA LEU A 887 -3.44 1.48 -6.39
C LEU A 887 -4.06 1.33 -7.79
N VAL A 888 -4.34 2.44 -8.48
CA VAL A 888 -4.85 2.42 -9.86
C VAL A 888 -3.81 1.85 -10.82
N GLU A 889 -2.55 2.19 -10.66
CA GLU A 889 -1.48 1.67 -11.52
C GLU A 889 -1.22 0.19 -11.25
N GLU A 890 -1.23 -0.23 -9.98
CA GLU A 890 -1.13 -1.65 -9.62
C GLU A 890 -2.32 -2.45 -10.17
N LEU A 891 -3.53 -1.91 -10.09
CA LEU A 891 -4.74 -2.49 -10.67
C LEU A 891 -4.63 -2.64 -12.19
N ARG A 892 -4.07 -1.63 -12.90
CA ARG A 892 -3.87 -1.70 -14.36
C ARG A 892 -3.00 -2.86 -14.77
N VAL A 893 -1.92 -3.14 -14.04
CA VAL A 893 -1.02 -4.26 -14.32
C VAL A 893 -1.78 -5.59 -14.25
N PHE A 894 -2.53 -5.82 -13.17
CA PHE A 894 -3.31 -7.07 -13.01
C PHE A 894 -4.46 -7.19 -14.00
N VAL A 895 -5.19 -6.10 -14.25
CA VAL A 895 -6.30 -6.09 -15.23
C VAL A 895 -5.80 -6.36 -16.64
N ALA A 896 -4.63 -5.83 -17.02
CA ALA A 896 -4.03 -6.11 -18.32
C ALA A 896 -3.71 -7.60 -18.49
N GLU A 897 -3.10 -8.23 -17.49
CA GLU A 897 -2.78 -9.66 -17.54
C GLU A 897 -4.04 -10.54 -17.53
N TRP A 898 -5.01 -10.24 -16.66
CA TRP A 898 -6.30 -10.92 -16.63
C TRP A 898 -7.02 -10.84 -17.99
N SER A 899 -7.03 -9.66 -18.60
CA SER A 899 -7.67 -9.43 -19.91
C SER A 899 -7.03 -10.27 -21.01
N LYS A 900 -5.70 -10.38 -21.03
CA LYS A 900 -4.99 -11.26 -21.99
C LYS A 900 -5.46 -12.71 -21.85
N LEU A 901 -5.54 -13.22 -20.62
CA LEU A 901 -5.95 -14.61 -20.34
C LEU A 901 -7.39 -14.88 -20.76
N VAL A 902 -8.31 -13.96 -20.42
CA VAL A 902 -9.73 -14.08 -20.79
C VAL A 902 -9.93 -14.01 -22.31
N VAL A 903 -9.24 -13.09 -22.99
CA VAL A 903 -9.29 -12.98 -24.45
C VAL A 903 -8.70 -14.23 -25.12
N ALA A 904 -7.53 -14.70 -24.67
CA ALA A 904 -6.91 -15.92 -25.20
C ALA A 904 -7.82 -17.13 -25.05
N ARG A 905 -8.45 -17.29 -23.87
CA ARG A 905 -9.42 -18.36 -23.63
C ARG A 905 -10.63 -18.23 -24.56
N SER A 906 -11.18 -17.03 -24.72
CA SER A 906 -12.33 -16.79 -25.62
C SER A 906 -12.01 -17.15 -27.07
N LEU A 907 -10.83 -16.75 -27.56
CA LEU A 907 -10.36 -17.09 -28.91
C LEU A 907 -10.21 -18.60 -29.09
N LEU A 908 -9.62 -19.31 -28.13
CA LEU A 908 -9.47 -20.77 -28.18
C LEU A 908 -10.82 -21.50 -28.12
N VAL A 909 -11.77 -21.03 -27.32
CA VAL A 909 -13.13 -21.61 -27.29
C VAL A 909 -13.82 -21.44 -28.63
N ARG A 910 -13.70 -20.26 -29.27
CA ARG A 910 -14.26 -20.03 -30.62
C ARG A 910 -13.57 -20.89 -31.67
N ALA A 911 -12.25 -21.02 -31.62
CA ALA A 911 -11.47 -21.86 -32.53
C ALA A 911 -11.87 -23.34 -32.39
N ARG A 912 -12.08 -23.84 -31.16
CA ARG A 912 -12.59 -25.18 -30.89
C ARG A 912 -13.94 -25.40 -31.56
N LYS A 913 -14.90 -24.50 -31.33
CA LYS A 913 -16.25 -24.61 -31.90
C LYS A 913 -16.24 -24.64 -33.43
N LYS A 914 -15.45 -23.76 -34.04
CA LYS A 914 -15.28 -23.73 -35.50
C LYS A 914 -14.68 -25.03 -36.03
N TYR A 915 -13.68 -25.58 -35.32
CA TYR A 915 -13.06 -26.86 -35.68
C TYR A 915 -14.02 -28.04 -35.55
N GLU A 916 -14.83 -28.07 -34.49
CA GLU A 916 -15.89 -29.06 -34.28
C GLU A 916 -16.93 -29.06 -35.41
N GLU A 917 -17.28 -27.86 -35.92
CA GLU A 917 -18.26 -27.70 -36.99
C GLU A 917 -17.68 -28.05 -38.38
N GLU A 918 -16.40 -27.74 -38.65
CA GLU A 918 -15.79 -27.87 -39.98
C GLU A 918 -15.10 -29.22 -40.24
N ARG A 919 -14.79 -30.01 -39.21
CA ARG A 919 -13.89 -31.18 -39.33
C ARG A 919 -14.42 -32.42 -38.57
N GLN A 920 -15.48 -33.04 -39.07
CA GLN A 920 -15.91 -34.37 -38.58
C GLN A 920 -14.91 -35.45 -39.03
N PRO A 921 -14.40 -36.31 -38.14
CA PRO A 921 -13.56 -37.44 -38.52
C PRO A 921 -14.28 -38.37 -39.50
N ASP A 922 -13.59 -38.89 -40.51
CA ASP A 922 -14.17 -39.78 -41.54
C ASP A 922 -14.87 -41.01 -40.93
N VAL A 923 -14.35 -41.53 -39.82
CA VAL A 923 -14.94 -42.62 -39.03
C VAL A 923 -16.36 -42.28 -38.56
N VAL A 924 -16.58 -41.05 -38.06
CA VAL A 924 -17.88 -40.59 -37.53
C VAL A 924 -18.86 -40.38 -38.68
N ARG A 925 -18.39 -39.86 -39.82
CA ARG A 925 -19.22 -39.70 -41.01
C ARG A 925 -19.73 -41.04 -41.53
N ARG A 926 -18.87 -42.06 -41.60
CA ARG A 926 -19.25 -43.43 -42.01
C ARG A 926 -20.20 -44.08 -41.00
N ALA A 927 -19.88 -43.94 -39.71
CA ALA A 927 -20.75 -44.42 -38.64
C ALA A 927 -22.13 -43.75 -38.67
N GLN A 928 -22.22 -42.46 -39.01
CA GLN A 928 -23.49 -41.76 -39.16
C GLN A 928 -24.35 -42.37 -40.28
N THR A 929 -23.75 -42.71 -41.42
CA THR A 929 -24.46 -43.39 -42.52
C THR A 929 -25.05 -44.72 -42.06
N PHE A 930 -24.25 -45.58 -41.40
CA PHE A 930 -24.75 -46.85 -40.86
C PHE A 930 -25.79 -46.65 -39.76
N PHE A 931 -25.60 -45.68 -38.86
CA PHE A 931 -26.52 -45.43 -37.76
C PHE A 931 -27.86 -44.91 -38.25
N HIS A 932 -27.85 -44.04 -39.26
CA HIS A 932 -29.06 -43.57 -39.95
C HIS A 932 -29.85 -44.74 -40.54
N GLY A 933 -29.17 -45.68 -41.24
CA GLY A 933 -29.79 -46.89 -41.78
C GLY A 933 -30.33 -47.83 -40.70
N LEU A 934 -29.54 -48.14 -39.68
CA LEU A 934 -29.90 -49.02 -38.56
C LEU A 934 -31.13 -48.51 -37.80
N THR A 935 -31.26 -47.19 -37.66
CA THR A 935 -32.36 -46.57 -36.90
C THR A 935 -33.56 -46.18 -37.76
N GLY A 936 -33.56 -46.52 -39.06
CA GLY A 936 -34.64 -46.17 -39.98
C GLY A 936 -34.79 -44.66 -40.20
N GLY A 937 -33.71 -43.91 -40.03
CA GLY A 937 -33.66 -42.47 -40.19
C GLY A 937 -33.92 -41.62 -38.95
N ARG A 938 -34.29 -42.24 -37.82
CA ARG A 938 -34.62 -41.55 -36.55
C ARG A 938 -33.50 -40.66 -36.02
N TYR A 939 -32.25 -41.03 -36.27
CA TYR A 939 -31.07 -40.28 -35.86
C TYR A 939 -30.22 -39.92 -37.07
N PRO A 940 -30.49 -38.76 -37.71
CA PRO A 940 -29.80 -38.36 -38.94
C PRO A 940 -28.36 -37.92 -38.75
N LYS A 941 -27.95 -37.57 -37.52
CA LYS A 941 -26.63 -36.98 -37.27
C LYS A 941 -25.96 -37.54 -36.01
N LEU A 942 -24.66 -37.85 -36.15
CA LEU A 942 -23.76 -38.11 -35.03
C LEU A 942 -22.95 -36.84 -34.74
N HIS A 943 -22.79 -36.52 -33.47
CA HIS A 943 -22.02 -35.37 -33.00
C HIS A 943 -20.97 -35.81 -31.98
N VAL A 944 -19.76 -35.30 -32.17
CA VAL A 944 -18.57 -35.63 -31.38
C VAL A 944 -18.04 -34.35 -30.76
N THR A 945 -17.99 -34.25 -29.43
CA THR A 945 -17.43 -33.07 -28.75
C THR A 945 -15.90 -33.19 -28.70
N VAL A 946 -15.17 -32.21 -29.22
CA VAL A 946 -13.70 -32.27 -29.25
C VAL A 946 -13.17 -31.96 -27.85
N GLY A 947 -12.52 -32.96 -27.26
CA GLY A 947 -11.85 -32.84 -25.96
C GLY A 947 -12.63 -33.40 -24.77
N GLU A 948 -13.87 -33.85 -24.96
CA GLU A 948 -14.69 -34.47 -23.90
C GLU A 948 -14.88 -35.98 -24.08
N GLN A 949 -14.25 -36.59 -25.09
CA GLN A 949 -14.34 -38.03 -25.42
C GLN A 949 -15.77 -38.60 -25.51
N GLU A 950 -16.79 -37.76 -25.71
CA GLU A 950 -18.21 -38.11 -25.66
C GLU A 950 -18.90 -38.03 -27.03
N ILE A 951 -19.50 -39.15 -27.46
CA ILE A 951 -20.28 -39.25 -28.70
C ILE A 951 -21.76 -39.09 -28.35
N SER A 952 -22.47 -38.32 -29.17
CA SER A 952 -23.89 -38.05 -28.98
C SER A 952 -24.63 -38.15 -30.31
N VAL A 953 -25.92 -38.41 -30.24
CA VAL A 953 -26.79 -38.53 -31.41
C VAL A 953 -27.76 -37.36 -31.43
N VAL A 954 -28.13 -36.90 -32.62
CA VAL A 954 -29.16 -35.87 -32.79
C VAL A 954 -30.37 -36.56 -33.41
N ASP A 955 -31.53 -36.41 -32.77
CA ASP A 955 -32.78 -36.91 -33.33
C ASP A 955 -33.37 -35.96 -34.38
N GLU A 956 -34.45 -36.37 -35.03
CA GLU A 956 -35.16 -35.60 -36.05
C GLU A 956 -35.66 -34.22 -35.58
N THR A 957 -35.83 -34.02 -34.26
CA THR A 957 -36.28 -32.75 -33.68
C THR A 957 -35.11 -31.80 -33.40
N GLY A 958 -33.87 -32.24 -33.65
CA GLY A 958 -32.65 -31.51 -33.33
C GLY A 958 -32.20 -31.67 -31.89
N VAL A 959 -32.85 -32.53 -31.10
CA VAL A 959 -32.47 -32.78 -29.70
C VAL A 959 -31.26 -33.71 -29.66
N ARG A 960 -30.23 -33.27 -28.95
CA ARG A 960 -29.00 -34.02 -28.71
C ARG A 960 -29.20 -34.99 -27.54
N LYS A 961 -28.87 -36.26 -27.74
CA LYS A 961 -28.93 -37.32 -26.72
C LYS A 961 -27.57 -37.98 -26.57
N ILE A 962 -27.18 -38.21 -25.32
CA ILE A 962 -25.99 -38.98 -24.95
C ILE A 962 -26.34 -40.49 -24.85
N PRO A 963 -25.37 -41.41 -24.94
CA PRO A 963 -25.64 -42.85 -25.01
C PRO A 963 -26.52 -43.39 -23.87
N GLU A 964 -26.38 -42.84 -22.66
CA GLU A 964 -27.13 -43.19 -21.45
C GLU A 964 -28.63 -42.84 -21.55
N GLN A 965 -28.98 -41.93 -22.47
CA GLN A 965 -30.36 -41.51 -22.75
C GLN A 965 -31.01 -42.33 -23.87
N LEU A 966 -30.28 -43.25 -24.50
CA LEU A 966 -30.79 -44.10 -25.57
C LEU A 966 -31.43 -45.37 -25.04
N SER A 967 -32.43 -45.89 -25.76
CA SER A 967 -32.94 -47.23 -25.46
C SER A 967 -31.83 -48.27 -25.67
N ARG A 968 -31.83 -49.35 -24.90
CA ARG A 968 -30.81 -50.41 -24.98
C ARG A 968 -30.50 -50.86 -26.41
N GLY A 969 -31.52 -51.15 -27.23
CA GLY A 969 -31.27 -51.54 -28.62
C GLY A 969 -30.79 -50.40 -29.53
N THR A 970 -31.13 -49.13 -29.23
CA THR A 970 -30.57 -47.97 -29.97
C THR A 970 -29.10 -47.75 -29.61
N TYR A 971 -28.75 -47.98 -28.34
CA TYR A 971 -27.38 -47.97 -27.87
C TYR A 971 -26.54 -49.05 -28.57
N GLU A 972 -27.02 -50.30 -28.62
CA GLU A 972 -26.36 -51.39 -29.35
C GLU A 972 -26.20 -51.08 -30.86
N GLN A 973 -27.20 -50.45 -31.49
CA GLN A 973 -27.11 -49.96 -32.88
C GLN A 973 -26.07 -48.86 -33.07
N LEU A 974 -25.91 -47.94 -32.11
CA LEU A 974 -24.91 -46.86 -32.18
C LEU A 974 -23.50 -47.44 -32.19
N TYR A 975 -23.21 -48.37 -31.27
CA TYR A 975 -21.89 -49.01 -31.21
C TYR A 975 -21.63 -49.91 -32.40
N LEU A 976 -22.65 -50.59 -32.92
CA LEU A 976 -22.54 -51.34 -34.18
C LEU A 976 -22.17 -50.42 -35.35
N ALA A 977 -22.83 -49.26 -35.46
CA ALA A 977 -22.54 -48.27 -36.49
C ALA A 977 -21.13 -47.67 -36.36
N LEU A 978 -20.69 -47.38 -35.14
CA LEU A 978 -19.33 -46.91 -34.86
C LEU A 978 -18.28 -47.96 -35.25
N ARG A 979 -18.54 -49.24 -34.96
CA ARG A 979 -17.68 -50.36 -35.42
C ARG A 979 -17.62 -50.43 -36.93
N PHE A 980 -18.76 -50.33 -37.63
CA PHE A 980 -18.77 -50.36 -39.09
C PHE A 980 -18.01 -49.17 -39.70
N GLY A 981 -18.19 -47.97 -39.14
CA GLY A 981 -17.44 -46.78 -39.53
C GLY A 981 -15.93 -46.96 -39.35
N LEU A 982 -15.51 -47.57 -38.24
CA LEU A 982 -14.10 -47.88 -37.96
C LEU A 982 -13.55 -48.97 -38.88
N ILE A 983 -14.29 -50.07 -39.09
CA ILE A 983 -13.93 -51.18 -40.00
C ILE A 983 -13.68 -50.66 -41.42
N GLN A 984 -14.61 -49.84 -41.93
CA GLN A 984 -14.46 -49.25 -43.25
C GLN A 984 -13.27 -48.29 -43.33
N SER A 985 -13.06 -47.44 -42.30
CA SER A 985 -11.94 -46.50 -42.29
C SER A 985 -10.58 -47.21 -42.21
N MET A 986 -10.47 -48.28 -41.42
CA MET A 986 -9.23 -49.07 -41.32
C MET A 986 -8.92 -49.81 -42.63
N GLY A 987 -9.96 -50.28 -43.33
CA GLY A 987 -9.85 -51.00 -44.60
C GLY A 987 -9.52 -50.14 -45.82
N GLU A 988 -9.34 -48.82 -45.66
CA GLU A 988 -8.82 -47.92 -46.71
C GLU A 988 -7.30 -47.84 -46.71
N GLU A 989 -6.68 -47.93 -45.53
CA GLU A 989 -5.24 -47.80 -45.35
C GLU A 989 -4.54 -49.18 -45.18
N THR A 990 -5.31 -50.22 -44.82
CA THR A 990 -4.80 -51.56 -44.53
C THR A 990 -5.66 -52.66 -45.18
N GLU A 991 -5.18 -53.90 -45.11
CA GLU A 991 -5.88 -55.07 -45.63
C GLU A 991 -7.26 -55.24 -44.97
N ARG A 992 -8.34 -55.42 -45.76
CA ARG A 992 -9.70 -55.52 -45.21
C ARG A 992 -9.91 -56.87 -44.52
N LEU A 993 -10.20 -56.86 -43.23
CA LEU A 993 -10.31 -58.10 -42.46
C LEU A 993 -11.75 -58.65 -42.47
N PRO A 994 -11.94 -59.98 -42.35
CA PRO A 994 -13.26 -60.58 -42.23
C PRO A 994 -13.88 -60.16 -40.90
N VAL A 995 -15.19 -59.91 -40.95
CA VAL A 995 -16.01 -59.56 -39.80
C VAL A 995 -16.73 -60.83 -39.35
N ILE A 996 -16.47 -61.27 -38.13
CA ILE A 996 -17.03 -62.50 -37.55
C ILE A 996 -17.92 -62.11 -36.38
N VAL A 997 -19.19 -62.49 -36.44
CA VAL A 997 -20.17 -62.11 -35.42
C VAL A 997 -20.88 -63.32 -34.85
N ASP A 998 -20.96 -63.40 -33.52
CA ASP A 998 -21.62 -64.48 -32.79
C ASP A 998 -22.84 -63.92 -32.05
N GLU A 999 -24.04 -64.33 -32.47
CA GLU A 999 -25.34 -63.98 -31.84
C GLU A 999 -25.61 -62.47 -31.63
N VAL A 1000 -25.02 -61.63 -32.47
CA VAL A 1000 -25.01 -60.17 -32.36
C VAL A 1000 -26.39 -59.49 -32.46
N LEU A 1001 -27.39 -60.15 -33.06
CA LEU A 1001 -28.71 -59.58 -33.31
C LEU A 1001 -29.82 -60.02 -32.33
N VAL A 1002 -29.50 -60.84 -31.33
CA VAL A 1002 -30.51 -61.49 -30.45
C VAL A 1002 -31.34 -60.50 -29.63
N ASN A 1003 -30.77 -59.34 -29.28
CA ASN A 1003 -31.45 -58.31 -28.48
C ASN A 1003 -32.29 -57.32 -29.31
N PHE A 1004 -32.31 -57.46 -30.65
CA PHE A 1004 -33.08 -56.56 -31.52
C PHE A 1004 -34.50 -57.07 -31.74
N ASP A 1005 -35.47 -56.14 -31.74
CA ASP A 1005 -36.79 -56.42 -32.28
C ASP A 1005 -36.71 -56.73 -33.79
N GLN A 1006 -37.77 -57.31 -34.36
CA GLN A 1006 -37.78 -57.79 -35.74
C GLN A 1006 -37.38 -56.71 -36.76
N GLU A 1007 -37.86 -55.47 -36.58
CA GLU A 1007 -37.58 -54.36 -37.48
C GLU A 1007 -36.12 -53.90 -37.38
N ARG A 1008 -35.58 -53.80 -36.15
CA ARG A 1008 -34.17 -53.48 -35.91
C ARG A 1008 -33.24 -54.58 -36.40
N ALA A 1009 -33.61 -55.83 -36.22
CA ALA A 1009 -32.84 -56.98 -36.68
C ALA A 1009 -32.76 -57.00 -38.22
N GLN A 1010 -33.86 -56.73 -38.93
CA GLN A 1010 -33.87 -56.59 -40.39
C GLN A 1010 -32.93 -55.50 -40.88
N ARG A 1011 -32.99 -54.31 -40.27
CA ARG A 1011 -32.08 -53.20 -40.62
C ARG A 1011 -30.63 -53.51 -40.31
N ALA A 1012 -30.36 -54.22 -39.20
CA ALA A 1012 -29.02 -54.64 -38.84
C ALA A 1012 -28.46 -55.70 -39.79
N ALA A 1013 -29.26 -56.69 -40.18
CA ALA A 1013 -28.88 -57.66 -41.20
C ALA A 1013 -28.56 -56.96 -42.54
N ALA A 1014 -29.40 -56.00 -42.97
CA ALA A 1014 -29.12 -55.20 -44.15
C ALA A 1014 -27.80 -54.40 -44.05
N ALA A 1015 -27.49 -53.82 -42.88
CA ALA A 1015 -26.24 -53.10 -42.66
C ALA A 1015 -25.01 -54.03 -42.69
N PHE A 1016 -25.13 -55.28 -42.22
CA PHE A 1016 -24.08 -56.29 -42.40
C PHE A 1016 -23.91 -56.71 -43.87
N VAL A 1017 -25.00 -56.78 -44.63
CA VAL A 1017 -24.92 -57.03 -46.09
C VAL A 1017 -24.27 -55.84 -46.81
N GLU A 1018 -24.55 -54.61 -46.41
CA GLU A 1018 -23.85 -53.43 -46.91
C GLU A 1018 -22.34 -53.49 -46.58
N LEU A 1019 -21.98 -53.82 -45.34
CA LEU A 1019 -20.59 -54.03 -44.95
C LEU A 1019 -19.93 -55.18 -45.74
N SER A 1020 -20.71 -56.17 -46.16
CA SER A 1020 -20.20 -57.33 -46.90
C SER A 1020 -19.65 -56.98 -48.29
N GLN A 1021 -20.00 -55.80 -48.81
CA GLN A 1021 -19.46 -55.28 -50.07
C GLN A 1021 -17.96 -54.99 -49.98
N THR A 1022 -17.46 -54.67 -48.78
CA THR A 1022 -16.04 -54.37 -48.55
C THR A 1022 -15.33 -55.46 -47.77
N ASN A 1023 -16.00 -56.11 -46.80
CA ASN A 1023 -15.41 -57.10 -45.90
C ASN A 1023 -16.16 -58.42 -46.01
N GLN A 1024 -15.50 -59.57 -45.83
CA GLN A 1024 -16.25 -60.83 -45.69
C GLN A 1024 -16.97 -60.83 -44.34
N VAL A 1025 -18.23 -61.29 -44.29
CA VAL A 1025 -19.02 -61.38 -43.06
C VAL A 1025 -19.34 -62.85 -42.76
N LEU A 1026 -18.92 -63.31 -41.59
CA LEU A 1026 -19.20 -64.65 -41.07
C LEU A 1026 -20.16 -64.52 -39.88
N VAL A 1027 -21.38 -65.04 -40.02
CA VAL A 1027 -22.43 -64.96 -38.99
C VAL A 1027 -22.58 -66.31 -38.32
N LEU A 1028 -22.27 -66.40 -37.03
CA LEU A 1028 -22.47 -67.59 -36.21
C LEU A 1028 -23.79 -67.44 -35.43
N THR A 1029 -24.68 -68.43 -35.54
CA THR A 1029 -25.98 -68.38 -34.87
C THR A 1029 -26.54 -69.77 -34.55
N CYS A 1030 -27.22 -69.90 -33.40
CA CYS A 1030 -28.04 -71.07 -33.09
C CYS A 1030 -29.51 -70.91 -33.49
N HIS A 1031 -29.89 -69.75 -34.02
CA HIS A 1031 -31.28 -69.38 -34.21
C HIS A 1031 -31.69 -69.41 -35.69
N GLN A 1032 -32.66 -70.28 -36.02
CA GLN A 1032 -33.21 -70.38 -37.38
C GLN A 1032 -33.75 -69.04 -37.90
N TRP A 1033 -34.41 -68.25 -37.04
CA TRP A 1033 -34.95 -66.94 -37.45
C TRP A 1033 -33.84 -65.96 -37.90
N MET A 1034 -32.62 -66.08 -37.38
CA MET A 1034 -31.49 -65.25 -37.80
C MET A 1034 -30.92 -65.74 -39.14
N VAL A 1035 -30.94 -67.06 -39.39
CA VAL A 1035 -30.62 -67.62 -40.70
C VAL A 1035 -31.59 -67.09 -41.75
N ASP A 1036 -32.89 -67.14 -41.47
CA ASP A 1036 -33.94 -66.67 -42.36
C ASP A 1036 -33.79 -65.15 -42.62
N LEU A 1037 -33.49 -64.38 -41.58
CA LEU A 1037 -33.25 -62.94 -41.66
C LEU A 1037 -32.08 -62.57 -42.59
N PHE A 1038 -30.94 -63.24 -42.45
CA PHE A 1038 -29.78 -62.99 -43.32
C PHE A 1038 -29.99 -63.55 -44.73
N LYS A 1039 -30.75 -64.63 -44.89
CA LYS A 1039 -31.15 -65.16 -46.21
C LYS A 1039 -32.13 -64.25 -46.93
N GLU A 1040 -33.01 -63.57 -46.19
CA GLU A 1040 -33.91 -62.55 -46.74
C GLU A 1040 -33.11 -61.31 -47.19
N ALA A 1041 -32.19 -60.83 -46.35
CA ALA A 1041 -31.34 -59.68 -46.67
C ALA A 1041 -30.28 -59.96 -47.76
N ALA A 1042 -29.73 -61.18 -47.80
CA ALA A 1042 -28.77 -61.66 -48.78
C ALA A 1042 -29.15 -63.08 -49.27
N PRO A 1043 -29.96 -63.20 -50.34
CA PRO A 1043 -30.39 -64.49 -50.88
C PRO A 1043 -29.24 -65.42 -51.30
N THR A 1044 -28.08 -64.83 -51.63
CA THR A 1044 -26.87 -65.54 -52.02
C THR A 1044 -25.99 -65.98 -50.85
N ALA A 1045 -26.37 -65.70 -49.60
CA ALA A 1045 -25.56 -66.07 -48.43
C ALA A 1045 -25.41 -67.59 -48.35
N ALA A 1046 -24.19 -68.11 -48.17
CA ALA A 1046 -23.98 -69.55 -47.94
C ALA A 1046 -24.47 -69.93 -46.54
N LEU A 1047 -25.08 -71.12 -46.40
CA LEU A 1047 -25.46 -71.69 -45.10
C LEU A 1047 -24.64 -72.95 -44.87
N ILE A 1048 -23.86 -72.96 -43.79
CA ILE A 1048 -23.05 -74.10 -43.35
C ILE A 1048 -23.63 -74.58 -42.02
N ASP A 1049 -24.17 -75.81 -42.02
CA ASP A 1049 -24.65 -76.45 -40.79
C ASP A 1049 -23.49 -77.15 -40.08
N LEU A 1050 -23.06 -76.60 -38.95
CA LEU A 1050 -21.95 -77.12 -38.16
C LEU A 1050 -22.27 -78.45 -37.47
N SER A 1051 -23.54 -78.79 -37.26
CA SER A 1051 -23.92 -80.09 -36.71
C SER A 1051 -23.68 -81.21 -37.72
N ALA A 1052 -23.94 -80.96 -39.00
CA ALA A 1052 -23.73 -81.92 -40.08
C ALA A 1052 -22.24 -82.18 -40.37
N VAL A 1053 -21.35 -81.25 -40.00
CA VAL A 1053 -19.90 -81.38 -40.26
C VAL A 1053 -19.18 -82.21 -39.18
N ARG A 1054 -19.75 -82.33 -37.96
CA ARG A 1054 -19.20 -83.17 -36.87
C ARG A 1054 -19.33 -84.68 -37.11
N ASP A 1055 -20.31 -85.10 -37.90
CA ASP A 1055 -20.65 -86.52 -38.09
C ASP A 1055 -19.99 -87.17 -39.34
N THR A 1056 -19.09 -86.45 -40.01
CA THR A 1056 -18.27 -86.97 -41.11
C THR A 1056 -16.87 -87.34 -40.61
N PRO A 1057 -16.47 -88.62 -40.62
CA PRO A 1057 -15.17 -89.06 -40.12
C PRO A 1057 -13.98 -88.67 -40.99
#